data_AF-A0A1W0WK59-F1
#
_entry.id   AF-A0A1W0WK59-F1
#
_cell.length_a   1.000
_cell.length_b   1.000
_cell.length_c   1.000
_cell.angle_alpha   90.00
_cell.angle_beta   90.00
_cell.angle_gamma   90.00
#
_symmetry.space_group_name_H-M   'P 1'
#
loop_
_entity.id
_entity.type
_entity.pdbx_description
1 polymer ?
#
loop_
_entity_poly.entity_id
_entity_poly.type
_entity_poly.pdbx_seq_one_letter_code
_entity_poly.pdbx_strand_id
1 'polypeptide(L)'
;MAHMKCQISLCSFALLQCLTARQLDVLIVTFMALLQCLTARQLDVLIVTPGLTGTSAIATITRTGPAFDVVLDSLKQDFANLHFSHKYLYNLSLPDCDGFTNNVQNILSQWFYQQGGESGPVPAYIVTPGCSESLYLNQLAAAWNMLLVTERKKIKASSDVTIKDKSKSPTWINTNIYPSLFYGDIFYRLFQLQRWTSVYVVLDDDSIPIYQLVFRAVDAIMKPVVRTVNTRYSSRTQTLDMPGLLDDFSRHSRVMLFLGSASQLRRLLLAASAKGQANGDYVFIAAVPFPYKAQGIFTWRALDQNDEIIRAAYRSVLFVTMVDATLHVSEARMEELKSNWNRGFMTTPFYGNLDLHDEGPIPQLAAVNSAMEMLAQVLNESLSDPHFDPRNGRDLARRFYNRTFATSSGRVILDRFGDRAPSVSVSYFNESKGDFQVFLQSNIVDGVFRWASVRPVSWFNGSQLPANEPPCGYSRDKEECLNSGIPVKDLYTALTVVTVVLIAGSVYLGHLLRSHMANNKAGRDGNGTVWWNLNGQISLQADIVWTPRNVHMSMATQNVAMEPAETTNLLAADGMGNNVSCHDLHNTKQPPTSAFNPPAVTGQIVAPTNEKGTSAEGKSGKDHWGIVADKLVPPQEGKPSNRWATIVRGLVQTGRSDPVAADGKRAPEQAQGSEEQKRPVTYHASGVRGLVNADRQPVPVSTAADGAFVCPVCGIRVTARNPYPHVFQCRRTTAGS
;
A
#
# COMPACT_ATOMS: atom_id res chain seq x y z
N MET A 1 -5.89 -53.10 10.84
CA MET A 1 -7.36 -53.27 11.03
C MET A 1 -8.05 -52.80 9.76
N ALA A 2 -9.02 -53.45 9.15
CA ALA A 2 -9.42 -54.85 9.06
C ALA A 2 -10.22 -54.90 7.76
N HIS A 3 -9.88 -55.82 6.85
CA HIS A 3 -10.72 -56.18 5.71
C HIS A 3 -12.10 -56.59 6.22
N MET A 4 -13.14 -55.84 5.89
CA MET A 4 -14.51 -56.32 6.09
C MET A 4 -15.03 -56.85 4.76
N LYS A 5 -14.88 -58.17 4.63
CA LYS A 5 -15.50 -59.01 3.62
C LYS A 5 -17.02 -58.84 3.68
N CYS A 6 -17.61 -58.62 2.53
CA CYS A 6 -19.03 -58.78 2.28
C CYS A 6 -19.37 -60.28 2.44
N GLN A 7 -19.98 -60.64 3.56
CA GLN A 7 -20.67 -61.91 3.75
C GLN A 7 -22.15 -61.58 3.93
N ILE A 8 -22.92 -61.65 2.85
CA ILE A 8 -24.37 -61.79 2.93
C ILE A 8 -24.68 -63.17 2.36
N SER A 9 -25.04 -64.04 3.30
CA SER A 9 -25.39 -65.44 3.11
C SER A 9 -26.54 -65.60 2.13
N LEU A 10 -26.38 -66.57 1.24
CA LEU A 10 -27.46 -67.31 0.60
C LEU A 10 -28.46 -67.76 1.68
N CYS A 11 -29.69 -67.26 1.62
CA CYS A 11 -30.88 -67.99 2.02
C CYS A 11 -32.08 -67.31 1.36
N SER A 12 -33.04 -68.13 0.91
CA SER A 12 -34.32 -67.74 0.30
C SER A 12 -34.36 -67.58 -1.22
N PHE A 13 -33.90 -68.63 -1.93
CA PHE A 13 -34.49 -69.05 -3.21
C PHE A 13 -35.89 -69.65 -2.96
N ALA A 14 -36.88 -68.82 -2.59
CA ALA A 14 -38.31 -69.16 -2.58
C ALA A 14 -39.15 -67.94 -2.14
N LEU A 15 -39.09 -66.83 -2.87
CA LEU A 15 -40.02 -65.70 -2.69
C LEU A 15 -40.10 -64.82 -3.94
N LEU A 16 -40.08 -65.43 -5.13
CA LEU A 16 -40.19 -64.74 -6.41
C LEU A 16 -41.65 -64.46 -6.84
N GLN A 17 -42.59 -64.36 -5.91
CA GLN A 17 -44.02 -64.15 -6.23
C GLN A 17 -44.75 -63.09 -5.37
N CYS A 18 -44.04 -62.20 -4.68
CA CYS A 18 -44.70 -61.11 -3.93
C CYS A 18 -43.91 -59.80 -3.85
N LEU A 19 -43.20 -59.42 -4.92
CA LEU A 19 -42.68 -58.06 -5.04
C LEU A 19 -43.78 -57.20 -5.65
N THR A 20 -44.51 -56.46 -4.81
CA THR A 20 -45.40 -55.38 -5.29
C THR A 20 -44.57 -54.38 -6.10
N ALA A 21 -45.15 -53.81 -7.16
CA ALA A 21 -44.47 -52.91 -8.11
C ALA A 21 -43.61 -51.83 -7.41
N ARG A 22 -44.03 -51.36 -6.23
CA ARG A 22 -43.29 -50.38 -5.40
C ARG A 22 -41.93 -50.85 -4.90
N GLN A 23 -41.71 -52.14 -4.63
CA GLN A 23 -40.40 -52.64 -4.17
C GLN A 23 -39.41 -52.81 -5.32
N LEU A 24 -39.90 -53.08 -6.53
CA LEU A 24 -39.07 -53.11 -7.74
C LEU A 24 -38.61 -51.69 -8.11
N ASP A 25 -39.50 -50.70 -8.00
CA ASP A 25 -39.15 -49.29 -8.24
C ASP A 25 -38.08 -48.79 -7.25
N VAL A 26 -38.17 -49.15 -5.96
CA VAL A 26 -37.16 -48.79 -4.95
C VAL A 26 -35.81 -49.45 -5.26
N LEU A 27 -35.79 -50.70 -5.70
CA LEU A 27 -34.58 -51.42 -6.10
C LEU A 27 -33.97 -50.83 -7.38
N ILE A 28 -34.78 -50.42 -8.35
CA ILE A 28 -34.33 -49.76 -9.58
C ILE A 28 -33.78 -48.36 -9.26
N VAL A 29 -34.46 -47.57 -8.43
CA VAL A 29 -34.00 -46.24 -8.02
C VAL A 29 -32.71 -46.33 -7.20
N THR A 30 -32.60 -47.29 -6.27
CA THR A 30 -31.35 -47.50 -5.51
C THR A 30 -30.23 -48.04 -6.38
N PHE A 31 -30.51 -48.94 -7.32
CA PHE A 31 -29.51 -49.43 -8.28
C PHE A 31 -29.08 -48.32 -9.25
N MET A 32 -30.00 -47.48 -9.74
CA MET A 32 -29.67 -46.32 -10.57
C MET A 32 -28.90 -45.25 -9.79
N ALA A 33 -29.21 -45.02 -8.52
CA ALA A 33 -28.45 -44.13 -7.65
C ALA A 33 -27.04 -44.69 -7.37
N LEU A 34 -26.90 -46.00 -7.14
CA LEU A 34 -25.61 -46.68 -7.02
C LEU A 34 -24.81 -46.65 -8.33
N LEU A 35 -25.46 -46.82 -9.48
CA LEU A 35 -24.84 -46.74 -10.81
C LEU A 35 -24.41 -45.30 -11.14
N GLN A 36 -25.19 -44.29 -10.75
CA GLN A 36 -24.82 -42.86 -10.82
C GLN A 36 -23.64 -42.54 -9.90
N CYS A 37 -23.58 -43.16 -8.72
CA CYS A 37 -22.45 -42.99 -7.79
C CYS A 37 -21.17 -43.70 -8.31
N LEU A 38 -21.30 -44.82 -9.02
CA LEU A 38 -20.21 -45.54 -9.67
C LEU A 38 -19.73 -44.89 -10.99
N THR A 39 -20.48 -43.92 -11.52
CA THR A 39 -20.19 -43.23 -12.80
C THR A 39 -19.92 -41.74 -12.64
N ALA A 40 -19.81 -41.23 -11.41
CA ALA A 40 -19.41 -39.85 -11.15
C ALA A 40 -17.99 -39.60 -11.66
N ARG A 41 -17.90 -39.14 -12.91
CA ARG A 41 -16.65 -38.88 -13.60
C ARG A 41 -15.99 -37.68 -12.94
N GLN A 42 -14.77 -37.86 -12.44
CA GLN A 42 -13.97 -36.77 -11.90
C GLN A 42 -13.79 -35.69 -12.98
N LEU A 43 -13.91 -34.41 -12.59
CA LEU A 43 -13.60 -33.31 -13.47
C LEU A 43 -12.08 -33.12 -13.46
N ASP A 44 -11.44 -33.46 -14.58
CA ASP A 44 -10.07 -33.05 -14.85
C ASP A 44 -10.02 -31.52 -15.04
N VAL A 45 -9.00 -30.89 -14.47
CA VAL A 45 -8.76 -29.44 -14.55
C VAL A 45 -7.28 -29.19 -14.84
N LEU A 46 -6.98 -28.26 -15.74
CA LEU A 46 -5.63 -27.81 -16.02
C LEU A 46 -5.40 -26.40 -15.50
N ILE A 47 -4.42 -26.24 -14.61
CA ILE A 47 -3.91 -24.94 -14.18
C ILE A 47 -2.75 -24.56 -15.06
N VAL A 48 -2.80 -23.35 -15.59
CA VAL A 48 -1.75 -22.80 -16.44
C VAL A 48 -1.19 -21.57 -15.78
N THR A 49 0.10 -21.61 -15.48
CA THR A 49 0.78 -20.55 -14.75
C THR A 49 1.84 -19.89 -15.62
N PRO A 50 1.47 -18.85 -16.38
CA PRO A 50 2.45 -17.98 -16.99
C PRO A 50 3.18 -17.20 -15.90
N GLY A 51 4.51 -17.20 -15.93
CA GLY A 51 5.29 -16.46 -14.96
C GLY A 51 6.78 -16.39 -15.28
N LEU A 52 7.46 -15.48 -14.57
CA LEU A 52 8.90 -15.28 -14.65
C LEU A 52 9.62 -16.27 -13.73
N THR A 53 10.73 -16.84 -14.19
CA THR A 53 11.64 -17.67 -13.39
C THR A 53 12.77 -16.82 -12.78
N GLY A 54 13.40 -17.31 -11.71
CA GLY A 54 14.54 -16.67 -11.07
C GLY A 54 14.14 -15.81 -9.87
N THR A 55 15.11 -15.14 -9.26
CA THR A 55 14.92 -14.48 -7.95
C THR A 55 14.76 -12.97 -8.03
N SER A 56 14.59 -12.41 -9.24
CA SER A 56 14.54 -10.95 -9.48
C SER A 56 13.30 -10.26 -8.89
N ALA A 57 12.22 -11.00 -8.61
CA ALA A 57 11.03 -10.48 -7.96
C ALA A 57 10.41 -11.51 -7.01
N ILE A 58 9.71 -11.05 -5.97
CA ILE A 58 9.03 -11.91 -4.98
C ILE A 58 7.88 -12.75 -5.54
N ALA A 59 7.40 -12.44 -6.75
CA ALA A 59 6.27 -13.10 -7.38
C ALA A 59 6.69 -13.96 -8.59
N THR A 60 7.95 -14.36 -8.65
CA THR A 60 8.43 -15.31 -9.65
C THR A 60 7.97 -16.72 -9.33
N ILE A 61 7.83 -17.56 -10.37
CA ILE A 61 7.48 -18.97 -10.24
C ILE A 61 8.47 -19.70 -9.32
N THR A 62 9.76 -19.38 -9.39
CA THR A 62 10.76 -20.04 -8.54
C THR A 62 10.60 -19.70 -7.05
N ARG A 63 9.92 -18.59 -6.72
CA ARG A 63 9.65 -18.19 -5.33
C ARG A 63 8.25 -18.57 -4.85
N THR A 64 7.29 -18.77 -5.75
CA THR A 64 5.91 -19.11 -5.40
C THR A 64 5.53 -20.56 -5.72
N GLY A 65 6.33 -21.25 -6.52
CA GLY A 65 6.10 -22.61 -6.98
C GLY A 65 5.85 -23.65 -5.89
N PRO A 66 6.57 -23.65 -4.75
CA PRO A 66 6.27 -24.58 -3.67
C PRO A 66 4.83 -24.49 -3.15
N ALA A 67 4.17 -23.34 -3.26
CA ALA A 67 2.77 -23.22 -2.88
C ALA A 67 1.84 -23.99 -3.84
N PHE A 68 2.12 -23.98 -5.15
CA PHE A 68 1.40 -24.82 -6.11
C PHE A 68 1.56 -26.30 -5.77
N ASP A 69 2.77 -26.77 -5.48
CA ASP A 69 3.01 -28.18 -5.13
C ASP A 69 2.24 -28.58 -3.86
N VAL A 70 2.39 -27.78 -2.80
CA VAL A 70 1.75 -28.05 -1.50
C VAL A 70 0.23 -28.08 -1.62
N VAL A 71 -0.36 -27.12 -2.33
CA VAL A 71 -1.83 -27.07 -2.45
C VAL A 71 -2.37 -28.15 -3.39
N LEU A 72 -1.67 -28.50 -4.47
CA LEU A 72 -2.10 -29.57 -5.36
C LEU A 72 -2.13 -30.93 -4.63
N ASP A 73 -1.22 -31.15 -3.69
CA ASP A 73 -1.22 -32.37 -2.88
C ASP A 73 -2.36 -32.40 -1.84
N SER A 74 -2.73 -31.27 -1.25
CA SER A 74 -3.89 -31.21 -0.35
C SER A 74 -5.21 -31.36 -1.12
N LEU A 75 -5.34 -30.70 -2.28
CA LEU A 75 -6.56 -30.76 -3.09
C LEU A 75 -6.92 -32.18 -3.55
N LYS A 76 -5.93 -33.03 -3.84
CA LYS A 76 -6.15 -34.45 -4.17
C LYS A 76 -6.83 -35.22 -3.03
N GLN A 77 -6.55 -34.83 -1.78
CA GLN A 77 -7.12 -35.49 -0.59
C GLN A 77 -8.50 -34.93 -0.28
N ASP A 78 -8.68 -33.61 -0.44
CA ASP A 78 -9.87 -32.89 -0.01
C ASP A 78 -11.03 -32.97 -1.03
N PHE A 79 -10.74 -33.14 -2.33
CA PHE A 79 -11.73 -33.10 -3.41
C PHE A 79 -11.69 -34.33 -4.31
N ALA A 80 -12.36 -35.41 -3.90
CA ALA A 80 -12.37 -36.70 -4.63
C ALA A 80 -13.00 -36.65 -6.03
N ASN A 81 -13.77 -35.60 -6.35
CA ASN A 81 -14.42 -35.38 -7.66
C ASN A 81 -13.65 -34.43 -8.59
N LEU A 82 -12.54 -33.87 -8.14
CA LEU A 82 -11.69 -32.96 -8.91
C LEU A 82 -10.29 -33.54 -9.08
N HIS A 83 -9.75 -33.47 -10.29
CA HIS A 83 -8.37 -33.86 -10.56
C HIS A 83 -7.62 -32.69 -11.21
N PHE A 84 -6.63 -32.16 -10.50
CA PHE A 84 -5.85 -31.01 -10.95
C PHE A 84 -4.53 -31.43 -11.58
N SER A 85 -4.26 -30.89 -12.76
CA SER A 85 -2.97 -30.89 -13.44
C SER A 85 -2.44 -29.46 -13.53
N HIS A 86 -1.11 -29.28 -13.57
CA HIS A 86 -0.49 -27.96 -13.55
C HIS A 86 0.65 -27.84 -14.56
N LYS A 87 0.72 -26.71 -15.25
CA LYS A 87 1.76 -26.40 -16.24
C LYS A 87 2.24 -24.97 -16.10
N TYR A 88 3.54 -24.81 -15.87
CA TYR A 88 4.21 -23.51 -15.95
C TYR A 88 4.46 -23.11 -17.41
N LEU A 89 4.19 -21.85 -17.73
CA LEU A 89 4.58 -21.22 -19.00
C LEU A 89 5.62 -20.14 -18.72
N TYR A 90 6.88 -20.41 -19.07
CA TYR A 90 7.99 -19.51 -18.79
C TYR A 90 9.00 -19.51 -19.94
N ASN A 91 9.84 -18.49 -19.97
CA ASN A 91 10.96 -18.40 -20.88
C ASN A 91 12.20 -17.98 -20.10
N LEU A 92 13.21 -18.86 -20.06
CA LEU A 92 14.46 -18.68 -19.31
C LEU A 92 15.30 -17.50 -19.82
N SER A 93 15.04 -17.01 -21.04
CA SER A 93 15.75 -15.86 -21.61
C SER A 93 15.23 -14.52 -21.12
N LEU A 94 14.11 -14.48 -20.38
CA LEU A 94 13.53 -13.24 -19.87
C LEU A 94 14.12 -12.90 -18.50
N PRO A 95 14.82 -11.75 -18.34
CA PRO A 95 15.59 -11.47 -17.14
C PRO A 95 14.77 -10.85 -16.00
N ASP A 96 13.67 -10.17 -16.32
CA ASP A 96 12.92 -9.33 -15.39
C ASP A 96 11.42 -9.26 -15.71
N CYS A 97 10.69 -8.61 -14.80
CA CYS A 97 9.24 -8.45 -14.91
C CYS A 97 8.82 -7.64 -16.15
N ASP A 98 9.64 -6.71 -16.65
CA ASP A 98 9.30 -5.90 -17.81
C ASP A 98 9.44 -6.72 -19.10
N GLY A 99 10.53 -7.49 -19.23
CA GLY A 99 10.72 -8.48 -20.27
C GLY A 99 9.60 -9.51 -20.28
N PHE A 100 9.22 -10.03 -19.11
CA PHE A 100 8.06 -10.94 -19.00
C PHE A 100 6.76 -10.28 -19.44
N THR A 101 6.47 -9.07 -18.94
CA THR A 101 5.28 -8.30 -19.27
C THR A 101 5.14 -8.07 -20.77
N ASN A 102 6.23 -7.75 -21.45
CA ASN A 102 6.24 -7.48 -22.89
C ASN A 102 6.11 -8.74 -23.75
N ASN A 103 6.33 -9.93 -23.19
CA ASN A 103 6.33 -11.20 -23.92
C ASN A 103 5.21 -12.16 -23.51
N VAL A 104 4.48 -11.90 -22.42
CA VAL A 104 3.52 -12.85 -21.85
C VAL A 104 2.40 -13.23 -22.82
N GLN A 105 1.94 -12.29 -23.65
CA GLN A 105 0.86 -12.55 -24.61
C GLN A 105 1.31 -13.55 -25.68
N ASN A 106 2.56 -13.46 -26.13
CA ASN A 106 3.15 -14.42 -27.06
C ASN A 106 3.29 -15.80 -26.40
N ILE A 107 3.82 -15.86 -25.18
CA ILE A 107 3.98 -17.13 -24.43
C ILE A 107 2.62 -17.82 -24.24
N LEU A 108 1.61 -17.08 -23.79
CA LEU A 108 0.29 -17.63 -23.52
C LEU A 108 -0.45 -18.04 -24.80
N SER A 109 -0.38 -17.21 -25.87
CA SER A 109 -1.04 -17.52 -27.15
C SER A 109 -0.41 -18.72 -27.87
N GLN A 110 0.92 -18.89 -27.79
CA GLN A 110 1.59 -20.08 -28.32
C GLN A 110 1.07 -21.34 -27.65
N TRP A 111 0.95 -21.34 -26.31
CA TRP A 111 0.33 -22.47 -25.61
C TRP A 111 -1.13 -22.67 -26.03
N PHE A 112 -1.93 -21.61 -26.08
CA PHE A 112 -3.36 -21.70 -26.37
C PHE A 112 -3.65 -22.27 -27.76
N TYR A 113 -3.04 -21.68 -28.81
CA TYR A 113 -3.32 -22.05 -30.20
C TYR A 113 -2.48 -23.22 -30.72
N GLN A 114 -1.26 -23.43 -30.23
CA GLN A 114 -0.35 -24.45 -30.79
C GLN A 114 -0.25 -25.71 -29.92
N GLN A 115 -0.52 -25.61 -28.62
CA GLN A 115 -0.36 -26.74 -27.68
C GLN A 115 -1.71 -27.25 -27.14
N GLY A 116 -2.81 -26.92 -27.82
CA GLY A 116 -4.13 -27.44 -27.52
C GLY A 116 -4.83 -26.80 -26.32
N GLY A 117 -4.57 -25.53 -26.00
CA GLY A 117 -5.34 -24.81 -24.98
C GLY A 117 -6.78 -24.52 -25.41
N GLU A 118 -7.01 -24.21 -26.69
CA GLU A 118 -8.33 -23.92 -27.25
C GLU A 118 -9.23 -25.16 -27.35
N SER A 119 -8.68 -26.25 -27.90
CA SER A 119 -9.41 -27.49 -28.19
C SER A 119 -9.06 -28.65 -27.23
N GLY A 120 -8.33 -28.35 -26.16
CA GLY A 120 -7.89 -29.37 -25.20
C GLY A 120 -9.10 -30.05 -24.53
N PRO A 121 -9.03 -31.34 -24.19
CA PRO A 121 -10.17 -32.07 -23.63
C PRO A 121 -10.58 -31.60 -22.22
N VAL A 122 -9.69 -30.86 -21.54
CA VAL A 122 -9.79 -30.47 -20.14
C VAL A 122 -10.01 -28.95 -20.01
N PRO A 123 -10.93 -28.47 -19.15
CA PRO A 123 -11.05 -27.03 -18.85
C PRO A 123 -9.76 -26.50 -18.23
N ALA A 124 -9.31 -25.33 -18.72
CA ALA A 124 -8.07 -24.72 -18.30
C ALA A 124 -8.30 -23.34 -17.67
N TYR A 125 -7.57 -23.04 -16.60
CA TYR A 125 -7.65 -21.77 -15.88
C TYR A 125 -6.26 -21.16 -15.73
N ILE A 126 -6.19 -19.84 -15.83
CA ILE A 126 -4.93 -19.11 -15.72
C ILE A 126 -4.78 -18.66 -14.27
N VAL A 127 -3.75 -19.15 -13.58
CA VAL A 127 -3.40 -18.72 -12.21
C VAL A 127 -1.97 -18.22 -12.25
N THR A 128 -1.76 -16.92 -12.03
CA THR A 128 -0.43 -16.32 -12.14
C THR A 128 0.00 -15.64 -10.85
N PRO A 129 1.25 -15.89 -10.38
CA PRO A 129 1.81 -15.18 -9.24
C PRO A 129 2.01 -13.69 -9.54
N GLY A 130 2.10 -13.33 -10.83
CA GLY A 130 1.99 -11.97 -11.32
C GLY A 130 3.28 -11.13 -11.23
N CYS A 131 3.52 -10.27 -12.21
CA CYS A 131 4.48 -9.16 -12.17
C CYS A 131 3.74 -7.83 -12.41
N SER A 132 3.62 -7.44 -13.69
CA SER A 132 3.01 -6.19 -14.20
C SER A 132 2.15 -6.44 -15.45
N GLU A 133 1.76 -7.69 -15.68
CA GLU A 133 1.19 -8.22 -16.91
C GLU A 133 -0.30 -8.54 -16.83
N SER A 134 -0.92 -8.35 -15.66
CA SER A 134 -2.32 -8.70 -15.38
C SER A 134 -3.29 -8.17 -16.44
N LEU A 135 -3.08 -6.95 -16.95
CA LEU A 135 -3.91 -6.38 -18.01
C LEU A 135 -3.77 -7.12 -19.35
N TYR A 136 -2.55 -7.48 -19.72
CA TYR A 136 -2.26 -8.16 -20.99
C TYR A 136 -2.79 -9.60 -20.99
N LEU A 137 -2.68 -10.28 -19.84
CA LEU A 137 -3.32 -11.57 -19.60
C LEU A 137 -4.84 -11.44 -19.64
N ASN A 138 -5.41 -10.42 -19.02
CA ASN A 138 -6.86 -10.21 -19.00
C ASN A 138 -7.43 -10.00 -20.40
N GLN A 139 -6.75 -9.27 -21.28
CA GLN A 139 -7.20 -9.09 -22.68
C GLN A 139 -7.42 -10.42 -23.38
N LEU A 140 -6.50 -11.38 -23.20
CA LEU A 140 -6.61 -12.71 -23.79
C LEU A 140 -7.64 -13.57 -23.04
N ALA A 141 -7.58 -13.62 -21.72
CA ALA A 141 -8.48 -14.43 -20.90
C ALA A 141 -9.95 -14.03 -21.07
N ALA A 142 -10.24 -12.73 -21.16
CA ALA A 142 -11.59 -12.23 -21.41
C ALA A 142 -12.09 -12.59 -22.82
N ALA A 143 -11.20 -12.51 -23.83
CA ALA A 143 -11.54 -12.88 -25.21
C ALA A 143 -11.80 -14.39 -25.36
N TRP A 144 -11.02 -15.22 -24.66
CA TRP A 144 -11.15 -16.68 -24.67
C TRP A 144 -12.17 -17.22 -23.66
N ASN A 145 -12.85 -16.35 -22.92
CA ASN A 145 -13.75 -16.71 -21.81
C ASN A 145 -13.10 -17.67 -20.78
N MET A 146 -11.83 -17.46 -20.45
CA MET A 146 -11.08 -18.25 -19.47
C MET A 146 -10.98 -17.51 -18.14
N LEU A 147 -11.16 -18.23 -17.03
CA LEU A 147 -10.93 -17.67 -15.69
C LEU A 147 -9.45 -17.25 -15.57
N LEU A 148 -9.24 -16.00 -15.15
CA LEU A 148 -7.94 -15.45 -14.80
C LEU A 148 -7.90 -15.11 -13.31
N VAL A 149 -7.01 -15.76 -12.59
CA VAL A 149 -6.69 -15.50 -11.19
C VAL A 149 -5.33 -14.84 -11.10
N THR A 150 -5.27 -13.63 -10.58
CA THR A 150 -4.02 -12.90 -10.37
C THR A 150 -3.68 -12.81 -8.89
N GLU A 151 -2.41 -12.96 -8.55
CA GLU A 151 -1.91 -12.84 -7.16
C GLU A 151 -1.03 -11.60 -6.95
N ARG A 152 -0.72 -10.88 -8.03
CA ARG A 152 -0.12 -9.54 -7.99
C ARG A 152 -0.83 -8.62 -8.98
N LYS A 153 -1.05 -7.39 -8.55
CA LYS A 153 -1.72 -6.33 -9.31
C LYS A 153 -0.72 -5.24 -9.73
N LYS A 154 -0.79 -4.79 -10.99
CA LYS A 154 0.12 -3.79 -11.56
C LYS A 154 -0.20 -2.39 -11.03
N ILE A 155 0.73 -1.82 -10.27
CA ILE A 155 0.62 -0.48 -9.71
C ILE A 155 0.95 0.58 -10.78
N LYS A 156 0.00 0.85 -11.69
CA LYS A 156 -0.13 2.16 -12.34
C LYS A 156 -1.54 2.66 -12.05
N ALA A 157 -1.65 3.87 -11.50
CA ALA A 157 -2.88 4.45 -10.98
C ALA A 157 -4.09 4.45 -11.97
N SER A 158 -3.89 4.18 -13.26
CA SER A 158 -4.95 4.05 -14.28
C SER A 158 -5.27 2.61 -14.71
N SER A 159 -4.35 1.66 -14.60
CA SER A 159 -4.57 0.27 -15.06
C SER A 159 -5.46 -0.53 -14.12
N ASP A 160 -5.39 -0.22 -12.83
CA ASP A 160 -6.04 -1.01 -11.78
C ASP A 160 -7.55 -0.78 -11.65
N VAL A 161 -8.01 0.41 -12.05
CA VAL A 161 -9.44 0.71 -12.22
C VAL A 161 -9.98 -0.01 -13.45
N THR A 162 -9.16 -0.12 -14.51
CA THR A 162 -9.57 -0.74 -15.77
C THR A 162 -9.84 -2.24 -15.61
N ILE A 163 -9.01 -2.98 -14.86
CA ILE A 163 -9.22 -4.42 -14.66
C ILE A 163 -10.38 -4.73 -13.69
N LYS A 164 -10.81 -3.75 -12.87
CA LYS A 164 -12.02 -3.89 -12.03
C LYS A 164 -13.32 -3.76 -12.82
N ASP A 165 -13.27 -3.10 -13.97
CA ASP A 165 -14.42 -2.92 -14.85
C ASP A 165 -14.85 -4.27 -15.44
N LYS A 166 -15.95 -4.83 -14.91
CA LYS A 166 -16.47 -6.14 -15.33
C LYS A 166 -17.00 -6.16 -16.76
N SER A 167 -17.17 -5.01 -17.41
CA SER A 167 -17.42 -4.98 -18.85
C SER A 167 -16.18 -5.38 -19.66
N LYS A 168 -14.97 -5.11 -19.14
CA LYS A 168 -13.67 -5.39 -19.77
C LYS A 168 -12.96 -6.63 -19.20
N SER A 169 -13.24 -6.95 -17.94
CA SER A 169 -12.59 -8.03 -17.19
C SER A 169 -13.62 -8.99 -16.56
N PRO A 170 -14.50 -9.59 -17.38
CA PRO A 170 -15.62 -10.40 -16.88
C PRO A 170 -15.20 -11.76 -16.31
N THR A 171 -14.02 -12.26 -16.64
CA THR A 171 -13.50 -13.57 -16.20
C THR A 171 -12.41 -13.45 -15.13
N TRP A 172 -12.18 -12.25 -14.61
CA TRP A 172 -11.07 -11.97 -13.71
C TRP A 172 -11.48 -12.00 -12.23
N ILE A 173 -10.62 -12.58 -11.40
CA ILE A 173 -10.58 -12.43 -9.95
C ILE A 173 -9.15 -12.17 -9.48
N ASN A 174 -9.02 -11.61 -8.29
CA ASN A 174 -7.73 -11.27 -7.69
C ASN A 174 -7.64 -11.74 -6.25
N THR A 175 -6.63 -12.53 -5.97
CA THR A 175 -6.30 -13.05 -4.64
C THR A 175 -5.09 -12.34 -4.04
N ASN A 176 -4.55 -11.34 -4.74
CA ASN A 176 -3.43 -10.52 -4.28
C ASN A 176 -3.69 -9.98 -2.87
N ILE A 177 -2.71 -10.21 -2.02
CA ILE A 177 -2.74 -9.80 -0.62
C ILE A 177 -2.31 -8.34 -0.41
N TYR A 178 -1.61 -7.72 -1.38
CA TYR A 178 -1.15 -6.33 -1.25
C TYR A 178 -2.28 -5.32 -1.52
N PRO A 179 -2.48 -4.32 -0.64
CA PRO A 179 -3.51 -3.29 -0.74
C PRO A 179 -3.17 -2.19 -1.76
N SER A 180 -2.66 -2.55 -2.94
CA SER A 180 -2.16 -1.59 -3.93
C SER A 180 -3.12 -0.43 -4.26
N LEU A 181 -4.41 -0.71 -4.36
CA LEU A 181 -5.46 0.29 -4.59
C LEU A 181 -5.70 1.23 -3.41
N PHE A 182 -5.37 0.78 -2.20
CA PHE A 182 -5.70 1.47 -0.95
C PHE A 182 -4.48 2.11 -0.30
N TYR A 183 -3.29 2.09 -0.91
CA TYR A 183 -2.09 2.68 -0.29
C TYR A 183 -2.30 4.13 0.14
N GLY A 184 -2.98 4.94 -0.67
CA GLY A 184 -3.32 6.30 -0.27
C GLY A 184 -4.40 6.34 0.81
N ASP A 185 -5.49 5.58 0.64
CA ASP A 185 -6.61 5.53 1.59
C ASP A 185 -6.20 5.06 2.99
N ILE A 186 -5.28 4.10 3.10
CA ILE A 186 -4.77 3.56 4.37
C ILE A 186 -4.28 4.69 5.28
N PHE A 187 -3.42 5.57 4.75
CA PHE A 187 -2.87 6.68 5.52
C PHE A 187 -3.84 7.85 5.61
N TYR A 188 -4.50 8.21 4.51
CA TYR A 188 -5.47 9.30 4.52
C TYR A 188 -6.58 9.08 5.55
N ARG A 189 -7.17 7.87 5.59
CA ARG A 189 -8.21 7.51 6.58
C ARG A 189 -7.66 7.44 8.00
N LEU A 190 -6.39 7.08 8.19
CA LEU A 190 -5.75 7.16 9.51
C LEU A 190 -5.65 8.61 9.97
N PHE A 191 -5.22 9.51 9.09
CA PHE A 191 -5.05 10.93 9.41
C PHE A 191 -6.39 11.60 9.67
N GLN A 192 -7.43 11.26 8.88
CA GLN A 192 -8.80 11.70 9.15
C GLN A 192 -9.31 11.21 10.51
N LEU A 193 -9.08 9.94 10.84
CA LEU A 193 -9.51 9.36 12.12
C LEU A 193 -8.89 10.10 13.31
N GLN A 194 -7.62 10.51 13.19
CA GLN A 194 -6.90 11.26 14.23
C GLN A 194 -7.03 12.79 14.11
N ARG A 195 -7.81 13.29 13.14
CA ARG A 195 -7.96 14.72 12.82
C ARG A 195 -6.63 15.44 12.54
N TRP A 196 -5.65 14.72 12.01
CA TRP A 196 -4.36 15.31 11.65
C TRP A 196 -4.45 16.07 10.34
N THR A 197 -4.12 17.37 10.39
CA THR A 197 -4.20 18.30 9.25
C THR A 197 -2.83 18.61 8.61
N SER A 198 -1.74 18.18 9.23
CA SER A 198 -0.38 18.30 8.70
C SER A 198 0.46 17.06 8.96
N VAL A 199 1.20 16.62 7.95
CA VAL A 199 2.02 15.40 8.01
C VAL A 199 3.34 15.64 7.30
N TYR A 200 4.42 15.12 7.86
CA TYR A 200 5.75 15.14 7.25
C TYR A 200 6.03 13.78 6.62
N VAL A 201 6.25 13.70 5.31
CA VAL A 201 6.46 12.44 4.60
C VAL A 201 7.91 12.32 4.17
N VAL A 202 8.59 11.28 4.62
CA VAL A 202 9.99 10.99 4.28
C VAL A 202 10.05 9.72 3.45
N LEU A 203 10.68 9.79 2.29
CA LEU A 203 10.93 8.66 1.41
C LEU A 203 12.43 8.45 1.20
N ASP A 204 12.89 7.22 1.44
CA ASP A 204 14.18 6.73 0.98
C ASP A 204 14.04 6.12 -0.43
N ASP A 205 14.56 6.81 -1.45
CA ASP A 205 14.47 6.41 -2.85
C ASP A 205 15.25 5.12 -3.16
N ASP A 206 16.24 4.75 -2.34
CA ASP A 206 16.97 3.48 -2.45
C ASP A 206 16.27 2.30 -1.77
N SER A 207 15.23 2.56 -0.99
CA SER A 207 14.47 1.48 -0.36
C SER A 207 13.58 0.75 -1.39
N ILE A 208 12.96 -0.34 -0.96
CA ILE A 208 12.19 -1.24 -1.83
C ILE A 208 11.06 -0.53 -2.61
N PRO A 209 10.77 -0.94 -3.87
CA PRO A 209 9.85 -0.24 -4.79
C PRO A 209 8.45 0.10 -4.26
N ILE A 210 7.96 -0.64 -3.26
CA ILE A 210 6.63 -0.39 -2.66
C ILE A 210 6.57 0.98 -1.97
N TYR A 211 7.67 1.47 -1.39
CA TYR A 211 7.67 2.75 -0.67
C TYR A 211 7.46 3.93 -1.61
N GLN A 212 8.07 3.91 -2.79
CA GLN A 212 7.87 4.93 -3.83
C GLN A 212 6.41 4.92 -4.32
N LEU A 213 5.76 3.75 -4.32
CA LEU A 213 4.37 3.61 -4.73
C LEU A 213 3.40 4.11 -3.67
N VAL A 214 3.65 3.76 -2.40
CA VAL A 214 2.93 4.32 -1.25
C VAL A 214 3.07 5.84 -1.25
N PHE A 215 4.30 6.38 -1.38
CA PHE A 215 4.55 7.81 -1.43
C PHE A 215 3.72 8.51 -2.51
N ARG A 216 3.71 7.99 -3.74
CA ARG A 216 2.93 8.57 -4.86
C ARG A 216 1.42 8.50 -4.59
N ALA A 217 0.92 7.39 -4.09
CA ALA A 217 -0.50 7.21 -3.81
C ALA A 217 -0.98 8.13 -2.67
N VAL A 218 -0.16 8.25 -1.62
CA VAL A 218 -0.39 9.11 -0.47
C VAL A 218 -0.34 10.58 -0.89
N ASP A 219 0.69 11.01 -1.63
CA ASP A 219 0.82 12.38 -2.11
C ASP A 219 -0.36 12.79 -3.00
N ALA A 220 -0.78 11.91 -3.93
CA ALA A 220 -1.90 12.17 -4.83
C ALA A 220 -3.23 12.40 -4.10
N ILE A 221 -3.50 11.67 -3.01
CA ILE A 221 -4.73 11.81 -2.22
C ILE A 221 -4.65 12.97 -1.23
N MET A 222 -3.47 13.22 -0.63
CA MET A 222 -3.33 14.17 0.47
C MET A 222 -3.12 15.61 0.03
N LYS A 223 -2.43 15.86 -1.08
CA LYS A 223 -2.10 17.21 -1.57
C LYS A 223 -3.27 18.21 -1.58
N PRO A 224 -4.53 17.84 -1.89
CA PRO A 224 -5.64 18.78 -1.86
C PRO A 224 -6.22 19.06 -0.45
N VAL A 225 -5.90 18.27 0.57
CA VAL A 225 -6.68 18.23 1.83
C VAL A 225 -5.85 18.19 3.13
N VAL A 226 -4.57 17.85 3.06
CA VAL A 226 -3.65 17.78 4.22
C VAL A 226 -2.40 18.58 3.89
N ARG A 227 -1.91 19.40 4.83
CA ARG A 227 -0.65 20.13 4.65
C ARG A 227 0.52 19.16 4.76
N THR A 228 1.10 18.80 3.62
CA THR A 228 2.22 17.86 3.56
C THR A 228 3.54 18.58 3.35
N VAL A 229 4.59 18.09 4.01
CA VAL A 229 5.98 18.38 3.63
C VAL A 229 6.60 17.07 3.20
N ASN A 230 7.05 17.02 1.95
CA ASN A 230 7.59 15.81 1.35
C ASN A 230 9.10 15.93 1.21
N THR A 231 9.83 15.04 1.88
CA THR A 231 11.29 14.96 1.83
C THR A 231 11.70 13.63 1.23
N ARG A 232 12.59 13.68 0.24
CA ARG A 232 13.14 12.50 -0.44
C ARG A 232 14.64 12.50 -0.28
N TYR A 233 15.21 11.33 -0.04
CA TYR A 233 16.66 11.16 0.04
C TYR A 233 17.05 9.77 -0.48
N SER A 234 18.34 9.57 -0.70
CA SER A 234 18.90 8.33 -1.22
C SER A 234 19.95 7.83 -0.23
N SER A 235 19.61 6.79 0.53
CA SER A 235 20.46 6.26 1.60
C SER A 235 21.78 5.65 1.10
N ARG A 236 21.90 5.36 -0.20
CA ARG A 236 23.13 4.88 -0.85
C ARG A 236 24.08 6.02 -1.21
N THR A 237 23.54 7.16 -1.65
CA THR A 237 24.36 8.26 -2.18
C THR A 237 24.69 9.31 -1.13
N GLN A 238 23.85 9.47 -0.11
CA GLN A 238 24.03 10.51 0.90
C GLN A 238 23.66 10.00 2.29
N THR A 239 24.49 10.35 3.27
CA THR A 239 24.12 10.24 4.68
C THR A 239 23.11 11.33 5.00
N LEU A 240 21.87 10.96 5.29
CA LEU A 240 20.85 11.92 5.69
C LEU A 240 21.22 12.57 7.03
N ASP A 241 21.22 13.90 7.06
CA ASP A 241 21.31 14.68 8.31
C ASP A 241 20.02 14.53 9.11
N MET A 242 19.97 13.49 9.93
CA MET A 242 18.81 13.17 10.77
C MET A 242 18.49 14.31 11.76
N PRO A 243 19.46 14.93 12.45
CA PRO A 243 19.18 16.12 13.27
C PRO A 243 18.49 17.26 12.51
N GLY A 244 19.02 17.64 11.34
CA GLY A 244 18.44 18.71 10.52
C GLY A 244 17.04 18.37 10.00
N LEU A 245 16.83 17.11 9.58
CA LEU A 245 15.50 16.60 9.21
C LEU A 245 14.50 16.70 10.36
N LEU A 246 14.91 16.34 11.58
CA LEU A 246 14.06 16.36 12.77
C LEU A 246 13.75 17.79 13.25
N ASP A 247 14.70 18.72 13.06
CA ASP A 247 14.44 20.15 13.29
C ASP A 247 13.39 20.67 12.30
N ASP A 248 13.52 20.31 11.02
CA ASP A 248 12.54 20.69 10.00
C ASP A 248 11.18 20.04 10.21
N PHE A 249 11.16 18.76 10.57
CA PHE A 249 9.96 18.05 10.97
C PHE A 249 9.22 18.79 12.08
N SER A 250 9.92 19.17 13.16
CA SER A 250 9.30 19.80 14.33
C SER A 250 8.67 21.17 14.07
N ARG A 251 9.12 21.88 13.02
CA ARG A 251 8.54 23.15 12.56
C ARG A 251 7.28 22.97 11.70
N HIS A 252 7.07 21.79 11.16
CA HIS A 252 6.00 21.56 10.19
C HIS A 252 4.96 20.54 10.64
N SER A 253 5.29 19.58 11.51
CA SER A 253 4.34 18.60 12.03
C SER A 253 4.83 17.98 13.34
N ARG A 254 3.93 17.23 13.98
CA ARG A 254 4.23 16.24 15.02
C ARG A 254 4.05 14.80 14.52
N VAL A 255 3.63 14.62 13.27
CA VAL A 255 3.35 13.32 12.67
C VAL A 255 4.22 13.12 11.44
N MET A 256 5.08 12.10 11.46
CA MET A 256 5.95 11.74 10.35
C MET A 256 5.52 10.40 9.76
N LEU A 257 5.30 10.34 8.44
CA LEU A 257 5.24 9.09 7.68
C LEU A 257 6.63 8.78 7.12
N PHE A 258 7.26 7.74 7.63
CA PHE A 258 8.56 7.26 7.22
C PHE A 258 8.44 6.05 6.29
N LEU A 259 8.91 6.21 5.06
CA LEU A 259 8.92 5.20 4.00
C LEU A 259 10.36 4.83 3.67
N GLY A 260 10.94 3.96 4.49
CA GLY A 260 12.32 3.51 4.34
C GLY A 260 12.60 2.21 5.12
N SER A 261 13.80 1.68 4.94
CA SER A 261 14.20 0.41 5.58
C SER A 261 14.25 0.48 7.12
N ALA A 262 14.15 -0.69 7.76
CA ALA A 262 14.21 -0.82 9.22
C ALA A 262 15.49 -0.22 9.84
N SER A 263 16.63 -0.33 9.14
CA SER A 263 17.90 0.23 9.61
C SER A 263 17.91 1.76 9.60
N GLN A 264 17.27 2.38 8.60
CA GLN A 264 17.14 3.83 8.54
C GLN A 264 16.14 4.35 9.58
N LEU A 265 15.04 3.61 9.83
CA LEU A 265 14.13 3.92 10.93
C LEU A 265 14.86 3.90 12.28
N ARG A 266 15.71 2.90 12.54
CA ARG A 266 16.52 2.84 13.77
C ARG A 266 17.41 4.09 13.93
N ARG A 267 18.06 4.54 12.85
CA ARG A 267 18.89 5.77 12.86
C ARG A 267 18.06 7.03 13.12
N LEU A 268 16.88 7.13 12.52
CA LEU A 268 15.94 8.22 12.75
C LEU A 268 15.53 8.27 14.23
N LEU A 269 15.16 7.13 14.82
CA LEU A 269 14.71 7.05 16.20
C LEU A 269 15.83 7.34 17.21
N LEU A 270 17.06 6.92 16.92
CA LEU A 270 18.23 7.31 17.69
C LEU A 270 18.38 8.84 17.76
N ALA A 271 18.31 9.51 16.61
CA ALA A 271 18.41 10.96 16.53
C ALA A 271 17.20 11.65 17.19
N ALA A 272 15.99 11.09 17.04
CA ALA A 272 14.78 11.60 17.67
C ALA A 272 14.87 11.53 19.20
N SER A 273 15.35 10.42 19.76
CA SER A 273 15.62 10.29 21.20
C SER A 273 16.63 11.30 21.69
N ALA A 274 17.75 11.49 20.97
CA ALA A 274 18.76 12.48 21.32
C ALA A 274 18.22 13.92 21.34
N LYS A 275 17.20 14.22 20.53
CA LYS A 275 16.51 15.53 20.48
C LYS A 275 15.28 15.61 21.39
N GLY A 276 14.98 14.58 22.18
CA GLY A 276 13.78 14.54 23.02
C GLY A 276 12.46 14.49 22.24
N GLN A 277 12.49 14.13 20.95
CA GLN A 277 11.31 14.01 20.09
C GLN A 277 10.66 12.63 20.14
N ALA A 278 11.15 11.71 20.97
CA ALA A 278 10.55 10.40 21.22
C ALA A 278 9.85 10.33 22.59
N ASN A 279 9.30 11.47 23.04
CA ASN A 279 8.75 11.68 24.38
C ASN A 279 7.21 11.55 24.47
N GLY A 280 6.54 11.25 23.35
CA GLY A 280 5.08 11.16 23.27
C GLY A 280 4.39 12.35 22.60
N ASP A 281 5.09 13.46 22.36
CA ASP A 281 4.52 14.61 21.63
C ASP A 281 4.55 14.42 20.10
N TYR A 282 5.30 13.43 19.61
CA TYR A 282 5.51 13.14 18.19
C TYR A 282 5.17 11.70 17.86
N VAL A 283 4.66 11.47 16.65
CA VAL A 283 4.32 10.15 16.12
C VAL A 283 5.18 9.87 14.89
N PHE A 284 5.90 8.76 14.92
CA PHE A 284 6.63 8.20 13.79
C PHE A 284 5.85 7.01 13.23
N ILE A 285 5.27 7.18 12.05
CA ILE A 285 4.53 6.14 11.36
C ILE A 285 5.48 5.46 10.37
N ALA A 286 5.76 4.19 10.59
CA ALA A 286 6.58 3.40 9.69
C ALA A 286 5.71 2.39 8.92
N ALA A 287 5.80 2.45 7.59
CA ALA A 287 5.12 1.49 6.73
C ALA A 287 5.91 0.18 6.68
N VAL A 288 5.25 -0.92 7.03
CA VAL A 288 5.80 -2.28 6.96
C VAL A 288 5.05 -3.02 5.86
N PRO A 289 5.64 -3.32 4.69
CA PRO A 289 4.95 -4.04 3.63
C PRO A 289 4.38 -5.38 4.13
N PHE A 290 5.24 -6.15 4.78
CA PHE A 290 4.94 -7.36 5.54
C PHE A 290 6.21 -7.76 6.31
N PRO A 291 6.11 -8.55 7.38
CA PRO A 291 7.28 -9.10 8.05
C PRO A 291 8.08 -10.00 7.09
N TYR A 292 9.25 -9.52 6.64
CA TYR A 292 10.11 -10.24 5.71
C TYR A 292 11.59 -9.89 5.90
N LYS A 293 12.43 -10.89 6.18
CA LYS A 293 13.83 -10.66 6.56
C LYS A 293 14.62 -9.92 5.50
N ALA A 294 14.36 -10.20 4.22
CA ALA A 294 15.03 -9.54 3.09
C ALA A 294 14.74 -8.02 3.01
N GLN A 295 13.67 -7.54 3.66
CA GLN A 295 13.32 -6.11 3.73
C GLN A 295 13.82 -5.45 5.03
N GLY A 296 14.50 -6.21 5.88
CA GLY A 296 14.91 -5.79 7.21
C GLY A 296 13.90 -6.19 8.28
N ILE A 297 14.40 -6.37 9.50
CA ILE A 297 13.59 -6.71 10.67
C ILE A 297 13.29 -5.42 11.42
N PHE A 298 12.02 -5.04 11.48
CA PHE A 298 11.54 -3.89 12.24
C PHE A 298 11.50 -4.21 13.74
N THR A 299 12.68 -4.31 14.36
CA THR A 299 12.85 -4.63 15.78
C THR A 299 13.68 -3.57 16.48
N TRP A 300 13.36 -3.33 17.75
CA TRP A 300 14.17 -2.49 18.63
C TRP A 300 15.46 -3.19 19.08
N ARG A 301 15.52 -4.52 19.00
CA ARG A 301 16.65 -5.33 19.50
C ARG A 301 17.64 -5.65 18.38
N ALA A 302 18.69 -4.84 18.28
CA ALA A 302 19.81 -5.07 17.36
C ALA A 302 21.02 -5.74 18.04
N LEU A 303 20.93 -6.01 19.36
CA LEU A 303 22.02 -6.52 20.18
C LEU A 303 23.19 -5.54 20.26
N ASP A 304 22.89 -4.24 20.32
CA ASP A 304 23.86 -3.15 20.48
C ASP A 304 23.55 -2.32 21.75
N GLN A 305 24.48 -1.41 22.09
CA GLN A 305 24.40 -0.55 23.27
C GLN A 305 23.22 0.44 23.29
N ASN A 306 22.53 0.63 22.15
CA ASN A 306 21.42 1.54 22.00
C ASN A 306 20.06 0.85 22.07
N ASP A 307 20.00 -0.46 22.28
CA ASP A 307 18.74 -1.22 22.28
C ASP A 307 17.72 -0.65 23.25
N GLU A 308 18.12 -0.25 24.46
CA GLU A 308 17.19 0.35 25.44
C GLU A 308 16.71 1.75 25.04
N ILE A 309 17.60 2.55 24.44
CA ILE A 309 17.23 3.88 23.89
C ILE A 309 16.18 3.71 22.79
N ILE A 310 16.38 2.73 21.91
CA ILE A 310 15.46 2.45 20.80
C ILE A 310 14.16 1.82 21.29
N ARG A 311 14.23 0.90 22.27
CA ARG A 311 13.05 0.31 22.92
C ARG A 311 12.16 1.40 23.52
N ALA A 312 12.75 2.38 24.20
CA ALA A 312 12.02 3.55 24.69
C ALA A 312 11.45 4.38 23.53
N ALA A 313 12.24 4.63 22.48
CA ALA A 313 11.82 5.43 21.31
C ALA A 313 10.65 4.80 20.53
N TYR A 314 10.58 3.46 20.49
CA TYR A 314 9.52 2.69 19.83
C TYR A 314 8.13 2.98 20.39
N ARG A 315 8.02 3.51 21.62
CA ARG A 315 6.76 4.02 22.18
C ARG A 315 6.16 5.16 21.35
N SER A 316 6.98 5.89 20.60
CA SER A 316 6.55 6.94 19.66
C SER A 316 6.30 6.43 18.24
N VAL A 317 6.33 5.11 18.02
CA VAL A 317 6.20 4.50 16.68
C VAL A 317 4.84 3.84 16.50
N LEU A 318 4.24 4.08 15.35
CA LEU A 318 3.14 3.28 14.82
C LEU A 318 3.62 2.48 13.62
N PHE A 319 3.44 1.16 13.65
CA PHE A 319 3.61 0.35 12.45
C PHE A 319 2.30 0.24 11.70
N VAL A 320 2.34 0.57 10.41
CA VAL A 320 1.25 0.28 9.47
C VAL A 320 1.69 -0.92 8.64
N THR A 321 1.21 -2.09 9.03
CA THR A 321 1.51 -3.35 8.34
C THR A 321 0.55 -3.51 7.17
N MET A 322 1.07 -3.38 5.94
CA MET A 322 0.28 -3.42 4.71
C MET A 322 -0.34 -4.79 4.43
N VAL A 323 0.35 -5.83 4.85
CA VAL A 323 -0.12 -7.22 4.77
C VAL A 323 0.14 -7.90 6.11
N ASP A 324 -0.91 -7.96 6.91
CA ASP A 324 -0.91 -8.63 8.20
C ASP A 324 -1.59 -9.99 8.10
N ALA A 325 -0.79 -11.03 7.89
CA ALA A 325 -1.28 -12.40 7.81
C ALA A 325 -1.91 -12.86 9.14
N THR A 326 -1.46 -12.33 10.28
CA THR A 326 -1.89 -12.78 11.62
C THR A 326 -3.36 -12.51 11.91
N LEU A 327 -3.99 -11.60 11.15
CA LEU A 327 -5.42 -11.30 11.26
C LEU A 327 -6.33 -12.46 10.84
N HIS A 328 -5.81 -13.42 10.08
CA HIS A 328 -6.65 -14.42 9.40
C HIS A 328 -6.18 -15.86 9.55
N VAL A 329 -4.98 -16.10 10.08
CA VAL A 329 -4.39 -17.43 10.24
C VAL A 329 -3.70 -17.54 11.60
N SER A 330 -3.86 -18.68 12.28
CA SER A 330 -3.17 -18.93 13.54
C SER A 330 -1.67 -19.13 13.31
N GLU A 331 -0.87 -18.82 14.32
CA GLU A 331 0.59 -19.00 14.27
C GLU A 331 0.97 -20.46 13.97
N ALA A 332 0.35 -21.42 14.66
CA ALA A 332 0.59 -22.85 14.44
C ALA A 332 0.32 -23.28 13.00
N ARG A 333 -0.78 -22.79 12.40
CA ARG A 333 -1.11 -23.11 11.00
C ARG A 333 -0.14 -22.45 10.03
N MET A 334 0.28 -21.22 10.29
CA MET A 334 1.28 -20.54 9.48
C MET A 334 2.63 -21.26 9.52
N GLU A 335 3.07 -21.73 10.69
CA GLU A 335 4.31 -22.50 10.82
C GLU A 335 4.25 -23.85 10.09
N GLU A 336 3.09 -24.52 10.11
CA GLU A 336 2.87 -25.74 9.33
C GLU A 336 2.99 -25.47 7.82
N LEU A 337 2.34 -24.41 7.31
CA LEU A 337 2.44 -24.01 5.91
C LEU A 337 3.87 -23.66 5.51
N LYS A 338 4.57 -22.87 6.33
CA LYS A 338 5.99 -22.55 6.14
C LYS A 338 6.85 -23.79 6.03
N SER A 339 6.65 -24.76 6.93
CA SER A 339 7.36 -26.05 6.91
C SER A 339 7.13 -26.80 5.61
N ASN A 340 5.89 -26.83 5.12
CA ASN A 340 5.54 -27.50 3.86
C ASN A 340 6.14 -26.79 2.64
N TRP A 341 6.08 -25.45 2.58
CA TRP A 341 6.71 -24.69 1.49
C TRP A 341 8.22 -24.81 1.49
N ASN A 342 8.86 -24.77 2.67
CA ASN A 342 10.30 -24.99 2.82
C ASN A 342 10.71 -26.37 2.31
N ARG A 343 9.90 -27.40 2.59
CA ARG A 343 10.12 -28.72 2.02
C ARG A 343 10.08 -28.68 0.49
N GLY A 344 9.07 -28.05 -0.10
CA GLY A 344 8.96 -27.88 -1.55
C GLY A 344 10.19 -27.19 -2.16
N PHE A 345 10.70 -26.14 -1.51
CA PHE A 345 11.96 -25.50 -1.92
C PHE A 345 13.15 -26.46 -1.90
N MET A 346 13.28 -27.28 -0.86
CA MET A 346 14.39 -28.23 -0.70
C MET A 346 14.29 -29.47 -1.59
N THR A 347 13.09 -29.87 -2.00
CA THR A 347 12.87 -31.11 -2.78
C THR A 347 12.81 -30.89 -4.28
N THR A 348 12.55 -29.66 -4.73
CA THR A 348 12.33 -29.35 -6.15
C THR A 348 13.44 -28.45 -6.70
N PRO A 349 14.45 -28.99 -7.42
CA PRO A 349 15.60 -28.24 -7.93
C PRO A 349 15.24 -27.05 -8.83
N PHE A 350 14.08 -27.09 -9.49
CA PHE A 350 13.59 -26.00 -10.33
C PHE A 350 13.43 -24.67 -9.57
N TYR A 351 13.17 -24.70 -8.26
CA TYR A 351 12.99 -23.48 -7.46
C TYR A 351 14.29 -22.81 -7.04
N GLY A 352 15.44 -23.50 -7.15
CA GLY A 352 16.75 -22.91 -6.93
C GLY A 352 17.02 -22.40 -5.50
N ASN A 353 16.31 -22.92 -4.49
CA ASN A 353 16.46 -22.55 -3.08
C ASN A 353 16.59 -23.81 -2.19
N LEU A 354 17.49 -24.72 -2.59
CA LEU A 354 17.62 -26.07 -2.02
C LEU A 354 18.15 -26.10 -0.57
N ASP A 355 18.75 -25.01 -0.10
CA ASP A 355 19.34 -24.85 1.22
C ASP A 355 18.63 -23.76 2.06
N LEU A 356 17.49 -23.25 1.58
CA LEU A 356 16.71 -22.19 2.22
C LEU A 356 17.50 -20.91 2.51
N HIS A 357 18.51 -20.61 1.67
CA HIS A 357 19.24 -19.34 1.77
C HIS A 357 18.28 -18.14 1.63
N ASP A 358 17.29 -18.24 0.73
CA ASP A 358 16.26 -17.23 0.56
C ASP A 358 15.02 -17.57 1.39
N GLU A 359 14.56 -16.64 2.21
CA GLU A 359 13.27 -16.77 2.89
C GLU A 359 12.13 -16.73 1.86
N GLY A 360 11.21 -17.68 1.94
CA GLY A 360 10.02 -17.72 1.09
C GLY A 360 9.15 -16.46 1.28
N PRO A 361 8.62 -15.86 0.20
CA PRO A 361 7.74 -14.70 0.31
C PRO A 361 6.35 -15.15 0.78
N ILE A 362 6.19 -15.24 2.10
CA ILE A 362 5.02 -15.83 2.77
C ILE A 362 3.67 -15.29 2.25
N PRO A 363 3.46 -13.98 2.08
CA PRO A 363 2.18 -13.47 1.57
C PRO A 363 1.82 -13.99 0.17
N GLN A 364 2.81 -14.16 -0.71
CA GLN A 364 2.61 -14.68 -2.07
C GLN A 364 2.31 -16.17 -2.04
N LEU A 365 3.08 -16.94 -1.26
CA LEU A 365 2.83 -18.38 -1.08
C LEU A 365 1.41 -18.63 -0.53
N ALA A 366 0.99 -17.84 0.45
CA ALA A 366 -0.36 -17.85 1.01
C ALA A 366 -1.45 -17.47 -0.02
N ALA A 367 -1.14 -16.52 -0.91
CA ALA A 367 -2.07 -16.10 -1.98
C ALA A 367 -2.26 -17.20 -3.03
N VAL A 368 -1.19 -17.90 -3.44
CA VAL A 368 -1.26 -19.08 -4.34
C VAL A 368 -2.12 -20.17 -3.73
N ASN A 369 -1.81 -20.60 -2.50
CA ASN A 369 -2.59 -21.65 -1.81
C ASN A 369 -4.06 -21.27 -1.76
N SER A 370 -4.35 -20.03 -1.34
CA SER A 370 -5.73 -19.54 -1.27
C SER A 370 -6.42 -19.54 -2.63
N ALA A 371 -5.75 -19.07 -3.69
CA ALA A 371 -6.32 -19.05 -5.04
C ALA A 371 -6.75 -20.44 -5.51
N MET A 372 -5.89 -21.43 -5.29
CA MET A 372 -6.11 -22.81 -5.68
C MET A 372 -7.22 -23.48 -4.86
N GLU A 373 -7.25 -23.26 -3.54
CA GLU A 373 -8.32 -23.78 -2.69
C GLU A 373 -9.66 -23.13 -2.98
N MET A 374 -9.70 -21.82 -3.21
CA MET A 374 -10.90 -21.10 -3.62
C MET A 374 -11.43 -21.65 -4.95
N LEU A 375 -10.54 -21.90 -5.92
CA LEU A 375 -10.91 -22.50 -7.19
C LEU A 375 -11.51 -23.89 -7.02
N ALA A 376 -10.90 -24.75 -6.20
CA ALA A 376 -11.43 -26.07 -5.93
C ALA A 376 -12.80 -26.04 -5.22
N GLN A 377 -12.97 -25.17 -4.22
CA GLN A 377 -14.25 -24.97 -3.54
C GLN A 377 -15.35 -24.57 -4.53
N VAL A 378 -15.11 -23.54 -5.36
CA VAL A 378 -16.11 -23.07 -6.33
C VAL A 378 -16.43 -24.13 -7.37
N LEU A 379 -15.43 -24.85 -7.88
CA LEU A 379 -15.65 -25.92 -8.87
C LEU A 379 -16.47 -27.06 -8.27
N ASN A 380 -16.09 -27.52 -7.08
CA ASN A 380 -16.78 -28.61 -6.40
C ASN A 380 -18.26 -28.29 -6.16
N GLU A 381 -18.57 -27.09 -5.70
CA GLU A 381 -19.94 -26.63 -5.50
C GLU A 381 -20.70 -26.52 -6.83
N SER A 382 -20.03 -26.03 -7.87
CA SER A 382 -20.64 -25.80 -9.19
C SER A 382 -20.95 -27.09 -9.94
N LEU A 383 -20.27 -28.20 -9.64
CA LEU A 383 -20.57 -29.51 -10.23
C LEU A 383 -21.97 -30.05 -9.87
N SER A 384 -22.61 -29.49 -8.84
CA SER A 384 -24.00 -29.82 -8.51
C SER A 384 -25.03 -29.17 -9.44
N ASP A 385 -24.64 -28.15 -10.19
CA ASP A 385 -25.49 -27.41 -11.13
C ASP A 385 -25.42 -28.06 -12.53
N PRO A 386 -26.53 -28.63 -13.05
CA PRO A 386 -26.54 -29.32 -14.34
C PRO A 386 -26.31 -28.39 -15.53
N HIS A 387 -26.41 -27.07 -15.34
CA HIS A 387 -26.17 -26.07 -16.37
C HIS A 387 -24.76 -25.45 -16.28
N PHE A 388 -23.95 -25.87 -15.30
CA PHE A 388 -22.60 -25.37 -15.16
C PHE A 388 -21.69 -25.91 -16.26
N ASP A 389 -21.11 -24.98 -17.02
CA ASP A 389 -20.03 -25.27 -17.96
C ASP A 389 -18.68 -24.86 -17.34
N PRO A 390 -17.78 -25.79 -17.00
CA PRO A 390 -16.46 -25.46 -16.46
C PRO A 390 -15.58 -24.66 -17.42
N ARG A 391 -15.90 -24.60 -18.72
CA ARG A 391 -15.19 -23.75 -19.68
C ARG A 391 -15.69 -22.32 -19.70
N ASN A 392 -16.83 -22.04 -19.06
CA ASN A 392 -17.38 -20.70 -19.01
C ASN A 392 -16.72 -19.89 -17.88
N GLY A 393 -15.56 -19.32 -18.17
CA GLY A 393 -14.79 -18.54 -17.19
C GLY A 393 -15.54 -17.35 -16.61
N ARG A 394 -16.49 -16.75 -17.36
CA ARG A 394 -17.35 -15.67 -16.87
C ARG A 394 -18.35 -16.16 -15.83
N ASP A 395 -19.00 -17.29 -16.08
CA ASP A 395 -19.91 -17.89 -15.09
C ASP A 395 -19.14 -18.29 -13.84
N LEU A 396 -18.01 -18.98 -14.04
CA LEU A 396 -17.14 -19.40 -12.96
C LEU A 396 -16.66 -18.22 -12.11
N ALA A 397 -16.18 -17.12 -12.73
CA ALA A 397 -15.72 -15.94 -12.01
C ALA A 397 -16.83 -15.30 -11.14
N ARG A 398 -18.08 -15.26 -11.61
CA ARG A 398 -19.20 -14.68 -10.84
C ARG A 398 -19.45 -15.40 -9.52
N ARG A 399 -19.18 -16.72 -9.48
CA ARG A 399 -19.36 -17.55 -8.27
C ARG A 399 -18.34 -17.23 -7.17
N PHE A 400 -17.32 -16.43 -7.47
CA PHE A 400 -16.35 -15.92 -6.49
C PHE A 400 -16.73 -14.58 -5.87
N TYR A 401 -17.61 -13.80 -6.50
CA TYR A 401 -17.85 -12.42 -6.12
C TYR A 401 -18.65 -12.32 -4.82
N ASN A 402 -18.35 -11.28 -4.04
CA ASN A 402 -19.04 -10.98 -2.77
C ASN A 402 -19.08 -12.19 -1.82
N ARG A 403 -17.97 -12.92 -1.73
CA ARG A 403 -17.87 -14.17 -1.01
C ARG A 403 -16.67 -14.19 -0.07
N THR A 404 -16.87 -14.83 1.07
CA THR A 404 -15.81 -15.16 2.02
C THR A 404 -15.44 -16.63 1.86
N PHE A 405 -14.15 -16.90 1.77
CA PHE A 405 -13.57 -18.23 1.64
C PHE A 405 -12.75 -18.57 2.90
N ALA A 406 -12.90 -19.80 3.37
CA ALA A 406 -12.01 -20.37 4.36
C ALA A 406 -10.91 -21.13 3.62
N THR A 407 -9.65 -20.72 3.79
CA THR A 407 -8.49 -21.40 3.19
C THR A 407 -7.50 -21.79 4.27
N SER A 408 -6.57 -22.68 3.94
CA SER A 408 -5.45 -23.06 4.79
C SER A 408 -4.62 -21.86 5.25
N SER A 409 -4.54 -20.83 4.40
CA SER A 409 -3.76 -19.61 4.59
C SER A 409 -4.58 -18.48 5.23
N GLY A 410 -5.78 -18.80 5.71
CA GLY A 410 -6.67 -17.90 6.41
C GLY A 410 -7.91 -17.52 5.62
N ARG A 411 -8.72 -16.64 6.21
CA ARG A 411 -9.93 -16.13 5.57
C ARG A 411 -9.59 -15.20 4.40
N VAL A 412 -10.19 -15.42 3.23
CA VAL A 412 -10.09 -14.53 2.06
C VAL A 412 -11.47 -13.99 1.72
N ILE A 413 -11.58 -12.67 1.59
CA ILE A 413 -12.85 -11.99 1.27
C ILE A 413 -12.70 -11.34 -0.09
N LEU A 414 -13.56 -11.70 -1.04
CA LEU A 414 -13.63 -11.07 -2.36
C LEU A 414 -14.83 -10.13 -2.43
N ASP A 415 -14.60 -8.92 -2.93
CA ASP A 415 -15.64 -7.92 -3.14
C ASP A 415 -16.54 -8.26 -4.35
N ARG A 416 -17.53 -7.41 -4.63
CA ARG A 416 -18.43 -7.54 -5.80
C ARG A 416 -17.71 -7.48 -7.15
N PHE A 417 -16.46 -7.02 -7.17
CA PHE A 417 -15.61 -6.95 -8.35
C PHE A 417 -14.60 -8.11 -8.37
N GLY A 418 -14.72 -9.11 -7.50
CA GLY A 418 -13.78 -10.22 -7.41
C GLY A 418 -12.38 -9.81 -6.99
N ASP A 419 -12.24 -8.66 -6.32
CA ASP A 419 -10.97 -8.19 -5.77
C ASP A 419 -10.88 -8.51 -4.28
N ARG A 420 -9.69 -8.92 -3.83
CA ARG A 420 -9.47 -9.27 -2.43
C ARG A 420 -9.48 -8.04 -1.55
N ALA A 421 -10.28 -8.09 -0.49
CA ALA A 421 -10.22 -7.11 0.58
C ALA A 421 -8.85 -7.23 1.29
N PRO A 422 -8.04 -6.15 1.38
CA PRO A 422 -6.79 -6.20 2.09
C PRO A 422 -6.89 -6.38 3.60
N SER A 423 -5.82 -6.95 4.13
CA SER A 423 -5.60 -7.24 5.54
C SER A 423 -4.49 -6.32 6.06
N VAL A 424 -4.88 -5.12 6.51
CA VAL A 424 -3.96 -4.06 6.97
C VAL A 424 -4.18 -3.86 8.46
N SER A 425 -3.11 -3.62 9.21
CA SER A 425 -3.22 -3.29 10.62
C SER A 425 -2.38 -2.07 10.99
N VAL A 426 -2.77 -1.40 12.07
CA VAL A 426 -1.94 -0.40 12.75
C VAL A 426 -1.67 -0.89 14.16
N SER A 427 -0.40 -0.91 14.54
CA SER A 427 0.04 -1.34 15.86
C SER A 427 0.87 -0.27 16.57
N TYR A 428 0.77 -0.25 17.90
CA TYR A 428 1.55 0.61 18.79
C TYR A 428 2.42 -0.26 19.71
N PHE A 429 3.53 0.29 20.20
CA PHE A 429 4.43 -0.45 21.08
C PHE A 429 3.88 -0.54 22.51
N ASN A 430 3.71 -1.76 23.01
CA ASN A 430 3.34 -2.03 24.40
C ASN A 430 4.58 -2.27 25.25
N GLU A 431 4.89 -1.33 26.14
CA GLU A 431 6.09 -1.34 26.98
C GLU A 431 6.14 -2.55 27.93
N SER A 432 5.01 -2.91 28.54
CA SER A 432 4.93 -4.03 29.50
C SER A 432 5.22 -5.38 28.86
N LYS A 433 4.77 -5.59 27.61
CA LYS A 433 5.05 -6.82 26.84
C LYS A 433 6.34 -6.74 26.02
N GLY A 434 6.82 -5.52 25.74
CA GLY A 434 7.97 -5.29 24.88
C GLY A 434 7.74 -5.57 23.40
N ASP A 435 6.48 -5.50 22.95
CA ASP A 435 6.07 -5.86 21.59
C ASP A 435 4.91 -4.98 21.09
N PHE A 436 4.69 -4.97 19.77
CA PHE A 436 3.62 -4.21 19.15
C PHE A 436 2.26 -4.90 19.29
N GLN A 437 1.22 -4.09 19.53
CA GLN A 437 -0.16 -4.56 19.60
C GLN A 437 -1.02 -3.84 18.58
N VAL A 438 -1.75 -4.62 17.80
CA VAL A 438 -2.72 -4.12 16.82
C VAL A 438 -3.86 -3.42 17.56
N PHE A 439 -4.15 -2.17 17.18
CA PHE A 439 -5.29 -1.40 17.68
C PHE A 439 -6.27 -0.97 16.60
N LEU A 440 -5.83 -0.91 15.34
CA LEU A 440 -6.70 -0.73 14.18
C LEU A 440 -6.48 -1.86 13.19
N GLN A 441 -7.56 -2.29 12.53
CA GLN A 441 -7.50 -3.22 11.41
C GLN A 441 -8.37 -2.73 10.25
N SER A 442 -8.04 -3.16 9.03
CA SER A 442 -8.82 -2.83 7.85
C SER A 442 -10.24 -3.39 7.93
N ASN A 443 -11.19 -2.58 7.49
CA ASN A 443 -12.56 -2.99 7.23
C ASN A 443 -13.00 -2.36 5.91
N ILE A 444 -13.46 -3.19 4.97
CA ILE A 444 -13.92 -2.72 3.67
C ILE A 444 -15.40 -2.97 3.54
N VAL A 445 -16.14 -1.89 3.37
CA VAL A 445 -17.59 -1.90 3.19
C VAL A 445 -17.87 -1.24 1.85
N ASP A 446 -18.54 -1.97 0.94
CA ASP A 446 -18.90 -1.51 -0.41
C ASP A 446 -17.73 -1.02 -1.29
N GLY A 447 -16.53 -1.55 -1.05
CA GLY A 447 -15.30 -1.16 -1.76
C GLY A 447 -14.61 0.08 -1.18
N VAL A 448 -15.09 0.60 -0.05
CA VAL A 448 -14.49 1.74 0.66
C VAL A 448 -13.69 1.25 1.85
N PHE A 449 -12.43 1.66 1.93
CA PHE A 449 -11.56 1.38 3.06
C PHE A 449 -11.92 2.21 4.29
N ARG A 450 -12.02 1.55 5.45
CA ARG A 450 -12.21 2.17 6.76
C ARG A 450 -11.35 1.46 7.81
N TRP A 451 -11.00 2.18 8.86
CA TRP A 451 -10.37 1.59 10.05
C TRP A 451 -11.43 1.10 11.04
N ALA A 452 -11.29 -0.14 11.49
CA ALA A 452 -12.03 -0.68 12.61
C ALA A 452 -11.14 -0.69 13.86
N SER A 453 -11.65 -0.13 14.96
CA SER A 453 -10.96 -0.16 16.25
C SER A 453 -11.08 -1.55 16.88
N VAL A 454 -9.93 -2.16 17.16
CA VAL A 454 -9.83 -3.46 17.83
C VAL A 454 -9.70 -3.27 19.35
N ARG A 455 -8.98 -2.21 19.76
CA ARG A 455 -8.73 -1.84 21.16
C ARG A 455 -8.33 -0.38 21.25
N PRO A 456 -8.44 0.26 22.43
CA PRO A 456 -7.85 1.59 22.64
C PRO A 456 -6.33 1.52 22.49
N VAL A 457 -5.75 2.60 21.97
CA VAL A 457 -4.29 2.80 21.96
C VAL A 457 -3.81 3.10 23.38
N SER A 458 -2.61 2.65 23.74
CA SER A 458 -1.93 3.10 24.96
C SER A 458 -0.69 3.89 24.54
N TRP A 459 -0.73 5.21 24.75
CA TRP A 459 0.29 6.14 24.27
C TRP A 459 0.85 6.94 25.43
N PHE A 460 2.06 6.62 25.89
CA PHE A 460 2.72 7.27 27.03
C PHE A 460 1.80 7.42 28.26
N ASN A 461 1.12 6.33 28.66
CA ASN A 461 0.10 6.26 29.72
C ASN A 461 -1.24 6.97 29.41
N GLY A 462 -1.40 7.57 28.23
CA GLY A 462 -2.66 8.08 27.71
C GLY A 462 -3.40 7.07 26.82
N SER A 463 -4.63 7.43 26.43
CA SER A 463 -5.51 6.63 25.57
C SER A 463 -5.69 7.21 24.15
N GLN A 464 -4.93 8.26 23.81
CA GLN A 464 -5.05 9.00 22.56
C GLN A 464 -3.66 9.30 21.99
N LEU A 465 -3.57 9.35 20.65
CA LEU A 465 -2.39 9.84 19.95
C LEU A 465 -2.33 11.38 20.05
N PRO A 466 -1.14 12.00 20.02
CA PRO A 466 -1.01 13.44 20.12
C PRO A 466 -1.58 14.14 18.89
N ALA A 467 -1.98 15.40 19.06
CA ALA A 467 -2.34 16.26 17.93
C ALA A 467 -1.14 16.49 17.01
N ASN A 468 -1.40 16.70 15.71
CA ASN A 468 -0.34 17.00 14.76
C ASN A 468 0.29 18.38 14.96
N GLU A 469 -0.40 19.29 15.65
CA GLU A 469 0.04 20.63 15.97
C GLU A 469 0.20 20.81 17.49
N PRO A 470 1.30 21.40 17.98
CA PRO A 470 1.45 21.70 19.40
C PRO A 470 0.44 22.76 19.87
N PRO A 471 0.14 22.85 21.18
CA PRO A 471 -0.83 23.79 21.72
C PRO A 471 -0.60 25.25 21.30
N CYS A 472 0.64 25.71 21.28
CA CYS A 472 0.99 27.09 20.88
C CYS A 472 1.16 27.30 19.37
N GLY A 473 0.89 26.29 18.54
CA GLY A 473 1.21 26.32 17.12
C GLY A 473 2.72 26.20 16.84
N TYR A 474 3.07 25.97 15.57
CA TYR A 474 4.47 25.72 15.19
C TYR A 474 5.38 26.94 15.39
N SER A 475 4.84 28.15 15.24
CA SER A 475 5.55 29.42 15.43
C SER A 475 5.39 30.03 16.83
N ARG A 476 4.69 29.35 17.75
CA ARG A 476 4.37 29.83 19.11
C ARG A 476 3.57 31.13 19.16
N ASP A 477 2.80 31.39 18.12
CA ASP A 477 2.05 32.62 17.86
C ASP A 477 0.54 32.46 18.03
N LYS A 478 0.06 31.28 18.44
CA LYS A 478 -1.36 31.12 18.79
C LYS A 478 -1.72 32.03 19.95
N GLU A 479 -2.87 32.69 19.82
CA GLU A 479 -3.41 33.66 20.77
C GLU A 479 -3.45 33.12 22.21
N GLU A 480 -3.75 31.84 22.37
CA GLU A 480 -3.75 31.10 23.63
C GLU A 480 -2.40 31.18 24.39
N CYS A 481 -1.28 31.26 23.66
CA CYS A 481 0.07 31.36 24.23
C CYS A 481 0.63 32.79 24.25
N LEU A 482 -0.04 33.74 23.59
CA LEU A 482 0.31 35.17 23.62
C LEU A 482 -0.22 35.89 24.88
N ASN A 483 -1.06 35.24 25.69
CA ASN A 483 -1.65 35.76 26.93
C ASN A 483 -0.67 35.91 28.12
N SER A 484 0.62 36.09 27.85
CA SER A 484 1.63 36.54 28.82
C SER A 484 2.00 38.02 28.67
N GLY A 485 1.38 38.74 27.72
CA GLY A 485 1.45 40.20 27.62
C GLY A 485 0.31 40.89 28.38
N ILE A 486 0.60 42.05 28.98
CA ILE A 486 -0.35 42.90 29.74
C ILE A 486 -1.70 42.94 29.00
N PRO A 487 -2.81 42.52 29.62
CA PRO A 487 -4.08 42.42 28.92
C PRO A 487 -4.45 43.81 28.41
N VAL A 488 -4.86 43.89 27.14
CA VAL A 488 -5.11 45.17 26.42
C VAL A 488 -6.05 46.11 27.20
N LYS A 489 -6.94 45.55 28.04
CA LYS A 489 -7.79 46.29 28.97
C LYS A 489 -7.00 47.18 29.95
N ASP A 490 -5.84 46.72 30.42
CA ASP A 490 -5.01 47.45 31.38
C ASP A 490 -4.32 48.64 30.70
N LEU A 491 -3.93 48.49 29.43
CA LEU A 491 -3.41 49.60 28.60
C LEU A 491 -4.48 50.67 28.36
N TYR A 492 -5.72 50.26 28.03
CA TYR A 492 -6.83 51.20 27.88
C TYR A 492 -7.20 51.90 29.19
N THR A 493 -7.15 51.20 30.33
CA THR A 493 -7.36 51.85 31.65
C THR A 493 -6.26 52.84 31.98
N ALA A 494 -4.99 52.54 31.68
CA ALA A 494 -3.90 53.48 31.91
C ALA A 494 -4.07 54.75 31.03
N LEU A 495 -4.43 54.58 29.76
CA LEU A 495 -4.63 55.70 28.84
C LEU A 495 -5.79 56.60 29.28
N THR A 496 -6.91 56.01 29.69
CA THR A 496 -8.08 56.75 30.18
C THR A 496 -7.77 57.53 31.45
N VAL A 497 -7.04 56.94 32.41
CA VAL A 497 -6.62 57.64 33.64
C VAL A 497 -5.73 58.84 33.32
N VAL A 498 -4.74 58.69 32.44
CA VAL A 498 -3.87 59.80 32.02
C VAL A 498 -4.68 60.92 31.37
N THR A 499 -5.64 60.57 30.51
CA THR A 499 -6.48 61.55 29.82
C THR A 499 -7.36 62.32 30.80
N VAL A 500 -7.96 61.64 31.77
CA VAL A 500 -8.79 62.25 32.83
C VAL A 500 -7.95 63.18 33.71
N VAL A 501 -6.72 62.79 34.08
CA VAL A 501 -5.82 63.64 34.88
C VAL A 501 -5.41 64.90 34.10
N LEU A 502 -5.14 64.79 32.80
CA LEU A 502 -4.82 65.95 31.95
C LEU A 502 -6.01 66.91 31.80
N ILE A 503 -7.22 66.37 31.64
CA ILE A 503 -8.45 67.18 31.58
C ILE A 503 -8.70 67.87 32.93
N ALA A 504 -8.61 67.14 34.05
CA ALA A 504 -8.78 67.71 35.37
C ALA A 504 -7.71 68.79 35.67
N GLY A 505 -6.46 68.53 35.31
CA GLY A 505 -5.35 69.47 35.45
C GLY A 505 -5.53 70.75 34.62
N SER A 506 -6.00 70.61 33.37
CA SER A 506 -6.27 71.78 32.50
C SER A 506 -7.46 72.61 32.99
N VAL A 507 -8.52 71.97 33.52
CA VAL A 507 -9.65 72.67 34.13
C VAL A 507 -9.21 73.40 35.41
N TYR A 508 -8.42 72.75 36.26
CA TYR A 508 -7.89 73.36 37.49
C TYR A 508 -6.96 74.55 37.20
N LEU A 509 -6.07 74.40 36.21
CA LEU A 509 -5.20 75.48 35.75
C LEU A 509 -6.01 76.64 35.16
N GLY A 510 -7.05 76.35 34.39
CA GLY A 510 -7.99 77.36 33.88
C GLY A 510 -8.71 78.10 35.01
N HIS A 511 -9.11 77.41 36.07
CA HIS A 511 -9.73 78.02 37.26
C HIS A 511 -8.75 78.94 38.00
N LEU A 512 -7.49 78.51 38.19
CA LEU A 512 -6.43 79.31 38.81
C LEU A 512 -6.09 80.56 37.99
N LEU A 513 -6.01 80.45 36.66
CA LEU A 513 -5.77 81.60 35.78
C LEU A 513 -6.95 82.59 35.83
N ARG A 514 -8.19 82.08 35.89
CA ARG A 514 -9.40 82.91 35.97
C ARG A 514 -9.52 83.62 37.32
N SER A 515 -9.19 82.96 38.43
CA SER A 515 -9.17 83.59 39.75
C SER A 515 -8.04 84.61 39.89
N HIS A 516 -6.87 84.35 39.29
CA HIS A 516 -5.77 85.32 39.27
C HIS A 516 -6.11 86.56 38.42
N MET A 517 -6.78 86.38 37.27
CA MET A 517 -7.27 87.50 36.46
C MET A 517 -8.42 88.27 37.12
N ALA A 518 -9.28 87.60 37.89
CA ALA A 518 -10.34 88.24 38.66
C ALA A 518 -9.78 89.06 39.84
N ASN A 519 -8.78 88.53 40.55
CA ASN A 519 -8.10 89.23 41.64
C ASN A 519 -7.27 90.42 41.13
N ASN A 520 -6.65 90.32 39.94
CA ASN A 520 -5.92 91.44 39.33
C ASN A 520 -6.85 92.51 38.72
N LYS A 521 -8.14 92.23 38.51
CA LYS A 521 -9.15 93.20 38.06
C LYS A 521 -9.81 93.98 39.21
N ALA A 522 -9.62 93.57 40.47
CA ALA A 522 -10.14 94.29 41.63
C ALA A 522 -9.30 95.53 42.04
N GLY A 523 -8.18 95.81 41.35
CA GLY A 523 -7.25 96.89 41.69
C GLY A 523 -7.04 97.97 40.61
N ARG A 524 -7.85 98.01 39.54
CA ARG A 524 -7.72 99.05 38.50
C ARG A 524 -9.08 99.50 37.98
N ASP A 525 -9.61 100.49 38.69
CA ASP A 525 -10.49 101.59 38.29
C ASP A 525 -11.76 101.31 37.47
N GLY A 526 -12.89 101.63 38.11
CA GLY A 526 -13.69 102.81 37.76
C GLY A 526 -14.01 103.04 36.29
N ASN A 527 -15.28 102.79 35.95
CA ASN A 527 -16.03 103.39 34.85
C ASN A 527 -15.55 103.05 33.41
N GLY A 528 -16.09 101.96 32.86
CA GLY A 528 -15.97 101.63 31.44
C GLY A 528 -16.96 100.55 31.05
N THR A 529 -18.02 100.96 30.36
CA THR A 529 -19.14 100.17 29.82
C THR A 529 -18.76 98.80 29.26
N VAL A 530 -19.45 97.77 29.75
CA VAL A 530 -19.37 96.37 29.29
C VAL A 530 -20.02 96.24 27.90
N TRP A 531 -19.23 95.86 26.90
CA TRP A 531 -19.58 95.89 25.48
C TRP A 531 -20.34 94.65 24.95
N TRP A 532 -20.78 93.73 25.81
CA TRP A 532 -21.51 92.52 25.39
C TRP A 532 -22.94 92.41 25.94
N ASN A 533 -23.55 93.50 26.38
CA ASN A 533 -24.99 93.53 26.62
C ASN A 533 -25.73 93.96 25.35
N LEU A 534 -26.25 93.00 24.60
CA LEU A 534 -27.27 93.23 23.58
C LEU A 534 -28.51 92.40 23.94
N ASN A 535 -29.30 92.92 24.87
CA ASN A 535 -30.74 92.66 24.91
C ASN A 535 -31.42 93.70 24.01
N GLY A 536 -31.98 93.27 22.88
CA GLY A 536 -32.78 94.10 22.00
C GLY A 536 -33.40 93.27 20.89
N GLN A 537 -34.68 92.93 21.06
CA GLN A 537 -35.51 92.20 20.10
C GLN A 537 -35.51 92.87 18.72
N ILE A 538 -35.34 92.07 17.66
CA ILE A 538 -35.95 92.36 16.35
C ILE A 538 -36.69 91.08 15.91
N SER A 539 -38.01 91.20 15.86
CA SER A 539 -38.95 90.27 15.23
C SER A 539 -38.92 90.45 13.72
N LEU A 540 -38.78 89.36 12.96
CA LEU A 540 -39.39 89.17 11.63
C LEU A 540 -39.65 87.67 11.43
N GLN A 541 -40.90 87.33 11.15
CA GLN A 541 -41.42 85.98 10.90
C GLN A 541 -41.18 85.51 9.46
N ALA A 542 -40.95 84.19 9.32
CA ALA A 542 -41.41 83.24 8.27
C ALA A 542 -40.92 83.45 6.82
N ASP A 543 -40.44 82.46 6.05
CA ASP A 543 -40.46 80.99 6.04
C ASP A 543 -39.08 80.50 5.48
N ILE A 544 -38.57 79.27 5.65
CA ILE A 544 -39.04 78.00 5.08
C ILE A 544 -38.31 76.83 5.78
N VAL A 545 -39.10 75.77 5.97
CA VAL A 545 -38.88 74.43 6.54
C VAL A 545 -37.74 73.63 5.90
N TRP A 546 -36.98 72.87 6.70
CA TRP A 546 -36.62 71.45 6.44
C TRP A 546 -36.33 70.71 7.75
N THR A 547 -37.08 69.63 8.00
CA THR A 547 -37.11 68.87 9.26
C THR A 547 -36.07 67.74 9.33
N PRO A 548 -35.66 67.35 10.56
CA PRO A 548 -34.64 66.34 10.86
C PRO A 548 -35.26 64.98 11.28
N ARG A 549 -34.41 63.95 11.46
CA ARG A 549 -34.51 62.84 12.45
C ARG A 549 -33.45 61.77 12.13
N ASN A 550 -32.91 60.97 13.03
CA ASN A 550 -32.68 60.94 14.47
C ASN A 550 -31.99 59.57 14.67
N VAL A 551 -30.85 59.49 15.35
CA VAL A 551 -30.39 58.21 15.92
C VAL A 551 -30.60 58.32 17.42
N HIS A 552 -31.62 57.60 17.90
CA HIS A 552 -31.92 57.45 19.31
C HIS A 552 -31.04 56.36 19.91
N MET A 553 -30.35 56.75 20.97
CA MET A 553 -29.79 55.90 22.01
C MET A 553 -30.88 55.68 23.08
N SER A 554 -30.93 54.48 23.68
CA SER A 554 -31.55 54.27 24.99
C SER A 554 -30.75 53.23 25.77
N MET A 555 -30.22 53.68 26.90
CA MET A 555 -29.59 52.90 27.97
C MET A 555 -30.63 52.22 28.86
N ALA A 556 -30.23 51.16 29.56
CA ALA A 556 -30.64 50.90 30.95
C ALA A 556 -29.54 50.12 31.69
N THR A 557 -29.30 50.52 32.93
CA THR A 557 -28.13 50.23 33.80
C THR A 557 -28.39 49.11 34.83
N GLN A 558 -27.35 48.28 35.06
CA GLN A 558 -26.81 47.70 36.32
C GLN A 558 -27.69 47.43 37.57
N ASN A 559 -27.68 46.18 38.09
CA ASN A 559 -27.02 45.80 39.38
C ASN A 559 -27.20 44.31 39.83
N VAL A 560 -26.06 43.62 40.04
CA VAL A 560 -25.54 42.85 41.20
C VAL A 560 -26.38 41.78 42.00
N ALA A 561 -25.88 40.53 41.93
CA ALA A 561 -25.61 39.46 42.95
C ALA A 561 -26.63 38.38 43.44
N MET A 562 -26.03 37.19 43.65
CA MET A 562 -26.32 35.99 44.50
C MET A 562 -26.88 34.69 43.87
N GLU A 563 -26.21 33.56 44.19
CA GLU A 563 -26.43 32.10 43.90
C GLU A 563 -27.77 31.54 44.47
N PRO A 564 -28.16 30.21 44.39
CA PRO A 564 -27.51 28.98 43.85
C PRO A 564 -28.42 27.97 43.06
N ALA A 565 -27.79 26.89 42.56
CA ALA A 565 -28.23 25.48 42.43
C ALA A 565 -29.41 24.99 41.53
N GLU A 566 -29.11 23.84 40.88
CA GLU A 566 -29.96 22.69 40.51
C GLU A 566 -30.80 22.60 39.19
N THR A 567 -30.30 21.69 38.33
CA THR A 567 -31.00 20.58 37.61
C THR A 567 -31.94 20.78 36.41
N THR A 568 -31.68 19.92 35.41
CA THR A 568 -32.59 19.19 34.49
C THR A 568 -33.13 19.82 33.18
N ASN A 569 -32.66 19.20 32.08
CA ASN A 569 -33.41 18.55 30.98
C ASN A 569 -34.35 19.33 30.02
N LEU A 570 -33.95 19.25 28.74
CA LEU A 570 -34.69 18.74 27.55
C LEU A 570 -35.96 19.43 27.02
N LEU A 571 -36.05 19.36 25.68
CA LEU A 571 -37.18 19.67 24.77
C LEU A 571 -37.39 21.17 24.50
N ALA A 572 -37.90 21.63 23.35
CA ALA A 572 -38.00 21.16 21.98
C ALA A 572 -38.64 22.35 21.21
N ALA A 573 -38.40 22.38 19.90
CA ALA A 573 -39.30 22.89 18.86
C ALA A 573 -39.55 24.40 18.66
N ASP A 574 -39.57 24.69 17.36
CA ASP A 574 -40.37 25.64 16.60
C ASP A 574 -39.96 27.12 16.47
N GLY A 575 -39.83 27.52 15.20
CA GLY A 575 -40.74 28.55 14.68
C GLY A 575 -40.09 29.69 13.90
N MET A 576 -40.18 29.61 12.57
CA MET A 576 -40.05 30.71 11.59
C MET A 576 -40.94 31.92 11.95
N GLY A 577 -40.79 33.17 11.48
CA GLY A 577 -40.01 33.75 10.38
C GLY A 577 -40.53 35.17 10.04
N ASN A 578 -40.25 35.61 8.80
CA ASN A 578 -40.85 36.68 7.98
C ASN A 578 -40.07 37.99 7.76
N ASN A 579 -39.69 38.23 6.48
CA ASN A 579 -40.34 39.25 5.64
C ASN A 579 -39.83 39.23 4.19
N VAL A 580 -40.73 39.04 3.22
CA VAL A 580 -40.61 39.54 1.83
C VAL A 580 -42.00 39.99 1.34
N SER A 581 -42.06 41.12 0.63
CA SER A 581 -43.26 41.87 0.26
C SER A 581 -43.94 41.43 -1.06
N CYS A 582 -45.20 41.84 -1.21
CA CYS A 582 -46.20 41.45 -2.23
C CYS A 582 -46.34 42.40 -3.44
N HIS A 583 -46.83 41.84 -4.55
CA HIS A 583 -47.94 42.26 -5.47
C HIS A 583 -47.66 41.72 -6.89
N ASP A 584 -48.55 41.10 -7.68
CA ASP A 584 -49.99 40.83 -7.60
C ASP A 584 -50.43 39.72 -8.59
N LEU A 585 -51.43 38.91 -8.17
CA LEU A 585 -52.61 38.31 -8.87
C LEU A 585 -52.42 37.52 -10.21
N HIS A 586 -53.01 36.34 -10.48
CA HIS A 586 -54.04 35.52 -9.83
C HIS A 586 -54.09 34.11 -10.50
N ASN A 587 -54.34 33.06 -9.69
CA ASN A 587 -55.10 31.81 -9.96
C ASN A 587 -54.60 30.82 -11.05
N THR A 588 -54.56 29.49 -10.87
CA THR A 588 -55.15 28.59 -9.86
C THR A 588 -54.60 27.15 -10.03
N LYS A 589 -54.61 26.42 -8.90
CA LYS A 589 -54.80 24.96 -8.73
C LYS A 589 -53.60 23.99 -8.81
N GLN A 590 -53.53 23.28 -7.68
CA GLN A 590 -52.67 22.23 -7.12
C GLN A 590 -52.71 20.84 -7.84
N PRO A 591 -51.91 19.84 -7.37
CA PRO A 591 -51.30 18.73 -8.14
C PRO A 591 -52.12 17.42 -8.03
N PRO A 592 -51.60 16.22 -8.43
CA PRO A 592 -50.74 15.44 -7.53
C PRO A 592 -49.71 14.46 -8.19
N THR A 593 -48.87 13.93 -7.29
CA THR A 593 -48.06 12.70 -7.31
C THR A 593 -48.47 11.54 -8.23
N SER A 594 -47.49 10.80 -8.77
CA SER A 594 -47.33 9.33 -8.56
C SER A 594 -46.13 8.74 -9.32
N ALA A 595 -45.45 7.81 -8.64
CA ALA A 595 -44.43 6.90 -9.15
C ALA A 595 -44.90 6.06 -10.34
N PHE A 596 -43.99 5.66 -11.24
CA PHE A 596 -44.11 4.42 -12.01
C PHE A 596 -42.74 3.89 -12.47
N ASN A 597 -42.55 2.59 -12.23
CA ASN A 597 -41.47 1.73 -12.71
C ASN A 597 -41.74 1.31 -14.19
N PRO A 598 -40.80 0.61 -14.86
CA PRO A 598 -40.50 0.76 -16.30
C PRO A 598 -41.29 -0.19 -17.20
N PRO A 599 -41.15 -0.07 -18.54
CA PRO A 599 -41.40 -1.18 -19.44
C PRO A 599 -40.11 -1.71 -20.08
N ALA A 600 -40.00 -3.04 -20.07
CA ALA A 600 -39.34 -3.79 -21.13
C ALA A 600 -40.22 -3.76 -22.40
N VAL A 601 -39.63 -3.99 -23.57
CA VAL A 601 -40.09 -4.91 -24.65
C VAL A 601 -39.44 -4.51 -26.00
N THR A 602 -38.66 -5.47 -26.52
CA THR A 602 -38.36 -5.87 -27.92
C THR A 602 -38.45 -4.88 -29.09
N GLY A 603 -37.51 -5.01 -30.03
CA GLY A 603 -37.82 -4.92 -31.46
C GLY A 603 -36.73 -4.38 -32.39
N GLN A 604 -36.11 -5.30 -33.15
CA GLN A 604 -35.65 -5.17 -34.55
C GLN A 604 -34.54 -4.18 -34.97
N ILE A 605 -33.41 -4.79 -35.38
CA ILE A 605 -32.78 -4.73 -36.71
C ILE A 605 -33.12 -3.51 -37.58
N VAL A 606 -32.16 -2.61 -37.80
CA VAL A 606 -31.85 -1.96 -39.10
C VAL A 606 -30.38 -1.49 -39.08
N ALA A 607 -29.61 -1.85 -40.11
CA ALA A 607 -28.32 -1.26 -40.44
C ALA A 607 -28.49 -0.05 -41.36
N PRO A 608 -27.58 0.94 -41.31
CA PRO A 608 -27.11 1.58 -42.55
C PRO A 608 -25.57 1.76 -42.53
N THR A 609 -24.82 1.18 -43.47
CA THR A 609 -24.36 1.78 -44.74
C THR A 609 -23.75 3.18 -44.65
N ASN A 610 -22.48 3.20 -45.09
CA ASN A 610 -21.58 4.31 -45.38
C ASN A 610 -22.23 5.56 -45.98
N GLU A 611 -21.70 6.74 -45.61
CA GLU A 611 -21.43 7.79 -46.58
C GLU A 611 -20.30 8.73 -46.13
N LYS A 612 -19.55 9.18 -47.15
CA LYS A 612 -18.37 10.04 -47.10
C LYS A 612 -18.78 11.49 -46.88
N GLY A 613 -17.94 12.25 -46.16
CA GLY A 613 -18.02 13.71 -46.10
C GLY A 613 -16.72 14.33 -45.59
N THR A 614 -15.89 14.79 -46.51
CA THR A 614 -14.63 15.54 -46.28
C THR A 614 -14.88 17.06 -46.26
N SER A 615 -14.24 17.77 -45.32
CA SER A 615 -13.69 19.16 -45.43
C SER A 615 -13.21 19.59 -44.02
N ALA A 616 -11.90 19.64 -43.71
CA ALA A 616 -10.98 20.79 -43.82
C ALA A 616 -11.40 21.99 -42.92
N GLU A 617 -10.56 22.68 -42.13
CA GLU A 617 -9.10 22.86 -42.11
C GLU A 617 -8.67 23.65 -40.84
N GLY A 618 -7.39 23.55 -40.42
CA GLY A 618 -6.73 24.45 -39.43
C GLY A 618 -5.72 23.74 -38.52
N LYS A 619 -4.52 23.34 -39.01
CA LYS A 619 -3.18 23.98 -38.84
C LYS A 619 -2.75 24.14 -37.37
N SER A 620 -1.59 23.71 -36.85
CA SER A 620 -0.21 23.44 -37.35
C SER A 620 0.55 22.58 -36.30
N GLY A 621 1.64 21.83 -36.48
CA GLY A 621 2.59 21.47 -37.55
C GLY A 621 3.44 20.30 -36.98
N LYS A 622 3.75 19.23 -37.73
CA LYS A 622 4.89 19.05 -38.67
C LYS A 622 6.25 18.93 -37.94
N ASP A 623 7.12 17.93 -38.14
CA ASP A 623 7.42 17.01 -39.26
C ASP A 623 8.07 15.70 -38.73
N HIS A 624 7.68 14.47 -39.13
CA HIS A 624 8.10 13.63 -40.29
C HIS A 624 9.54 13.08 -40.18
N TRP A 625 9.91 11.84 -40.55
CA TRP A 625 9.57 10.90 -41.63
C TRP A 625 9.92 9.46 -41.17
N GLY A 626 9.47 8.30 -41.68
CA GLY A 626 8.80 7.88 -42.91
C GLY A 626 9.30 6.44 -43.22
N ILE A 627 8.38 5.48 -43.40
CA ILE A 627 8.65 4.06 -43.70
C ILE A 627 8.59 3.85 -45.23
N VAL A 628 9.46 2.99 -45.76
CA VAL A 628 9.30 2.35 -47.08
C VAL A 628 9.31 0.83 -46.89
N ALA A 629 8.33 0.16 -47.50
CA ALA A 629 8.25 -1.29 -47.61
C ALA A 629 8.41 -1.69 -49.09
N ASP A 630 9.13 -2.78 -49.36
CA ASP A 630 9.00 -3.51 -50.62
C ASP A 630 9.32 -5.01 -50.49
N LYS A 631 8.86 -5.77 -51.49
CA LYS A 631 8.41 -7.17 -51.49
C LYS A 631 9.47 -8.30 -51.64
N LEU A 632 9.15 -9.43 -50.99
CA LEU A 632 9.14 -10.88 -51.37
C LEU A 632 10.17 -11.56 -52.33
N VAL A 633 10.62 -12.75 -51.84
CA VAL A 633 10.94 -14.09 -52.47
C VAL A 633 12.43 -14.56 -52.41
N PRO A 634 12.72 -15.86 -52.06
CA PRO A 634 13.99 -16.36 -51.50
C PRO A 634 14.87 -17.09 -52.53
N PRO A 635 16.12 -17.55 -52.19
CA PRO A 635 16.32 -18.98 -51.86
C PRO A 635 17.56 -19.38 -51.00
N GLN A 636 17.46 -20.58 -50.39
CA GLN A 636 18.46 -21.67 -50.33
C GLN A 636 19.65 -21.70 -49.35
N GLU A 637 20.03 -22.95 -49.12
CA GLU A 637 20.86 -23.60 -48.09
C GLU A 637 22.36 -23.21 -48.06
N GLY A 638 23.02 -23.46 -46.92
CA GLY A 638 24.49 -23.59 -46.84
C GLY A 638 25.10 -23.40 -45.44
N LYS A 639 25.48 -24.49 -44.77
CA LYS A 639 26.43 -24.49 -43.64
C LYS A 639 27.90 -24.33 -44.17
N PRO A 640 28.96 -24.44 -43.34
CA PRO A 640 29.63 -23.33 -42.66
C PRO A 640 31.11 -23.20 -43.09
N SER A 641 31.78 -22.07 -42.80
CA SER A 641 33.25 -22.04 -42.86
C SER A 641 33.88 -21.16 -41.78
N ASN A 642 34.66 -21.81 -40.93
CA ASN A 642 35.72 -21.20 -40.13
C ASN A 642 36.81 -20.61 -41.03
N ARG A 643 37.28 -19.38 -40.75
CA ARG A 643 38.72 -19.10 -40.55
C ARG A 643 39.00 -17.64 -40.22
N TRP A 644 39.84 -17.52 -39.20
CA TRP A 644 40.66 -16.42 -38.72
C TRP A 644 41.40 -15.62 -39.80
N ALA A 645 41.48 -14.29 -39.63
CA ALA A 645 42.73 -13.56 -39.30
C ALA A 645 42.60 -12.03 -39.53
N THR A 646 42.80 -11.28 -38.44
CA THR A 646 43.68 -10.11 -38.28
C THR A 646 43.85 -9.10 -39.43
N ILE A 647 43.51 -7.82 -39.15
CA ILE A 647 44.25 -6.65 -39.65
C ILE A 647 44.50 -5.64 -38.52
N VAL A 648 45.76 -5.20 -38.46
CA VAL A 648 46.42 -4.25 -37.56
C VAL A 648 46.31 -2.81 -38.08
N ARG A 649 46.27 -1.82 -37.18
CA ARG A 649 46.94 -0.49 -37.17
C ARG A 649 46.09 0.51 -36.38
N GLY A 650 46.63 1.37 -35.52
CA GLY A 650 48.01 1.68 -35.17
C GLY A 650 48.06 2.96 -34.33
N LEU A 651 49.29 3.30 -33.92
CA LEU A 651 49.79 4.61 -33.47
C LEU A 651 49.28 5.14 -32.11
N VAL A 652 50.09 5.78 -31.26
CA VAL A 652 51.54 5.85 -31.02
C VAL A 652 51.71 6.75 -29.78
N GLN A 653 52.65 6.38 -28.89
CA GLN A 653 53.48 7.24 -28.00
C GLN A 653 52.79 8.20 -27.01
N THR A 654 53.30 8.52 -25.82
CA THR A 654 54.61 8.48 -25.12
C THR A 654 54.29 8.87 -23.66
N GLY A 655 55.04 8.60 -22.60
CA GLY A 655 56.35 8.01 -22.33
C GLY A 655 56.43 7.73 -20.81
N ARG A 656 57.17 6.69 -20.39
CA ARG A 656 58.49 6.74 -19.71
C ARG A 656 58.46 7.50 -18.36
N SER A 657 59.00 6.99 -17.25
CA SER A 657 60.18 6.14 -17.08
C SER A 657 60.30 5.62 -15.63
N ASP A 658 60.54 4.31 -15.53
CA ASP A 658 61.54 3.57 -14.73
C ASP A 658 61.75 3.71 -13.19
N PRO A 659 62.26 2.62 -12.56
CA PRO A 659 62.11 2.31 -11.13
C PRO A 659 63.45 2.16 -10.36
N VAL A 660 63.44 2.30 -9.03
CA VAL A 660 64.53 1.90 -8.11
C VAL A 660 63.89 1.67 -6.72
N ALA A 661 63.77 0.46 -6.17
CA ALA A 661 64.74 -0.44 -5.50
C ALA A 661 64.89 -0.23 -3.97
N ALA A 662 64.96 -1.39 -3.30
CA ALA A 662 65.79 -1.73 -2.13
C ALA A 662 65.22 -1.72 -0.70
N ASP A 663 65.66 -2.78 -0.01
CA ASP A 663 65.82 -3.03 1.43
C ASP A 663 64.58 -3.29 2.30
N GLY A 664 64.57 -4.25 3.23
CA GLY A 664 65.62 -5.13 3.73
C GLY A 664 65.40 -5.44 5.22
N LYS A 665 65.44 -6.74 5.57
CA LYS A 665 65.83 -7.35 6.87
C LYS A 665 64.84 -7.46 8.06
N ARG A 666 64.80 -8.73 8.51
CA ARG A 666 64.91 -9.30 9.88
C ARG A 666 63.75 -9.20 10.88
N ALA A 667 63.30 -10.39 11.29
CA ALA A 667 62.83 -10.73 12.65
C ALA A 667 64.03 -10.78 13.65
N PRO A 668 63.82 -10.75 14.98
CA PRO A 668 63.33 -11.94 15.71
C PRO A 668 62.49 -11.72 17.00
N GLU A 669 61.87 -12.83 17.42
CA GLU A 669 61.70 -13.37 18.78
C GLU A 669 60.80 -12.76 19.89
N GLN A 670 59.95 -13.67 20.37
CA GLN A 670 59.60 -14.04 21.76
C GLN A 670 58.53 -13.26 22.56
N ALA A 671 57.43 -13.98 22.81
CA ALA A 671 57.00 -14.47 24.13
C ALA A 671 55.52 -14.21 24.48
N GLN A 672 54.82 -15.33 24.71
CA GLN A 672 53.81 -15.60 25.74
C GLN A 672 52.59 -14.68 25.91
N GLY A 673 51.43 -15.26 25.56
CA GLY A 673 50.32 -15.44 26.49
C GLY A 673 49.41 -14.23 26.75
N SER A 674 48.20 -14.27 26.19
CA SER A 674 46.94 -14.30 26.97
C SER A 674 45.73 -14.13 26.05
N GLU A 675 44.64 -14.72 26.53
CA GLU A 675 43.28 -14.75 26.02
C GLU A 675 42.76 -13.35 25.63
N GLU A 676 42.37 -13.14 24.37
CA GLU A 676 41.65 -11.91 23.97
C GLU A 676 40.35 -12.23 23.23
N GLN A 677 39.26 -11.99 23.97
CA GLN A 677 37.88 -11.72 23.55
C GLN A 677 37.64 -11.60 22.04
N LYS A 678 36.96 -12.62 21.48
CA LYS A 678 36.31 -12.53 20.17
C LYS A 678 35.24 -11.42 20.18
N ARG A 679 35.55 -10.27 19.58
CA ARG A 679 34.53 -9.30 19.13
C ARG A 679 33.85 -9.84 17.87
N PRO A 680 32.52 -9.70 17.70
CA PRO A 680 31.89 -10.03 16.42
C PRO A 680 32.13 -8.89 15.43
N VAL A 681 32.82 -9.18 14.34
CA VAL A 681 32.95 -8.29 13.17
C VAL A 681 31.80 -8.60 12.21
N THR A 682 30.95 -7.61 11.96
CA THR A 682 29.89 -7.64 10.96
C THR A 682 30.45 -7.18 9.61
N TYR A 683 30.28 -7.97 8.55
CA TYR A 683 30.61 -7.52 7.19
C TYR A 683 29.35 -7.04 6.46
N HIS A 684 29.45 -5.83 5.93
CA HIS A 684 28.54 -5.29 4.92
C HIS A 684 28.68 -6.07 3.61
N ALA A 685 27.55 -6.44 3.01
CA ALA A 685 27.52 -7.04 1.68
C ALA A 685 27.95 -6.02 0.61
N SER A 686 29.25 -5.94 0.34
CA SER A 686 29.80 -5.35 -0.87
C SER A 686 30.28 -6.47 -1.79
N GLY A 687 29.72 -6.51 -3.00
CA GLY A 687 29.87 -7.60 -3.96
C GLY A 687 31.31 -7.86 -4.42
N VAL A 688 31.92 -8.92 -3.90
CA VAL A 688 33.06 -9.59 -4.52
C VAL A 688 32.62 -10.99 -4.92
N ARG A 689 32.54 -11.26 -6.23
CA ARG A 689 32.33 -12.60 -6.79
C ARG A 689 33.69 -13.29 -6.91
N GLY A 690 33.98 -14.28 -6.07
CA GLY A 690 35.19 -15.10 -6.16
C GLY A 690 35.14 -16.34 -5.26
N LEU A 691 35.84 -17.41 -5.65
CA LEU A 691 36.01 -18.62 -4.82
C LEU A 691 36.94 -18.30 -3.64
N VAL A 692 36.54 -18.73 -2.45
CA VAL A 692 37.33 -18.65 -1.22
C VAL A 692 37.69 -20.05 -0.74
N ASN A 693 38.89 -20.22 -0.17
CA ASN A 693 39.31 -21.50 0.40
C ASN A 693 38.61 -21.79 1.75
N ALA A 694 38.93 -22.93 2.37
CA ALA A 694 38.34 -23.35 3.66
C ALA A 694 38.57 -22.32 4.79
N ASP A 695 39.64 -21.52 4.69
CA ASP A 695 40.00 -20.45 5.61
C ASP A 695 39.47 -19.07 5.18
N ARG A 696 38.57 -19.05 4.18
CA ARG A 696 37.87 -17.87 3.64
C ARG A 696 38.78 -16.82 2.98
N GLN A 697 39.97 -17.22 2.53
CA GLN A 697 40.86 -16.36 1.74
C GLN A 697 40.52 -16.46 0.25
N PRO A 698 40.53 -15.34 -0.52
CA PRO A 698 40.27 -15.36 -1.97
C PRO A 698 41.34 -16.19 -2.70
N VAL A 699 40.89 -17.12 -3.56
CA VAL A 699 41.81 -17.91 -4.39
C VAL A 699 42.02 -17.20 -5.74
N PRO A 700 43.27 -16.92 -6.16
CA PRO A 700 43.52 -16.31 -7.46
C PRO A 700 43.13 -17.28 -8.60
N VAL A 701 42.27 -16.82 -9.50
CA VAL A 701 41.79 -17.59 -10.66
C VAL A 701 42.75 -17.36 -11.83
N SER A 702 43.39 -18.40 -12.34
CA SER A 702 44.08 -18.33 -13.63
C SER A 702 43.15 -18.78 -14.76
N THR A 703 42.92 -17.90 -15.72
CA THR A 703 42.18 -18.21 -16.96
C THR A 703 43.16 -18.62 -18.04
N ALA A 704 42.97 -19.79 -18.66
CA ALA A 704 43.70 -20.16 -19.88
C ALA A 704 43.29 -19.27 -21.06
N ALA A 705 44.18 -19.09 -22.04
CA ALA A 705 44.02 -18.14 -23.16
C ALA A 705 42.80 -18.37 -24.07
N ASP A 706 42.11 -19.52 -23.93
CA ASP A 706 40.88 -19.87 -24.66
C ASP A 706 39.60 -19.76 -23.82
N GLY A 707 39.68 -19.17 -22.62
CA GLY A 707 38.52 -18.90 -21.77
C GLY A 707 37.92 -20.13 -21.08
N ALA A 708 38.59 -21.29 -21.15
CA ALA A 708 38.22 -22.50 -20.42
C ALA A 708 38.63 -22.38 -18.94
N PHE A 709 37.71 -22.73 -18.04
CA PHE A 709 37.95 -22.73 -16.60
C PHE A 709 38.63 -24.05 -16.19
N VAL A 710 39.74 -23.96 -15.45
CA VAL A 710 40.44 -25.12 -14.89
C VAL A 710 40.24 -25.10 -13.39
N CYS A 711 39.74 -26.19 -12.81
CA CYS A 711 39.55 -26.28 -11.36
C CYS A 711 40.93 -26.25 -10.67
N PRO A 712 41.21 -25.29 -9.75
CA PRO A 712 42.51 -25.20 -9.09
C PRO A 712 42.75 -26.32 -8.07
N VAL A 713 41.73 -27.11 -7.72
CA VAL A 713 41.83 -28.20 -6.73
C VAL A 713 42.12 -29.56 -7.37
N CYS A 714 41.59 -29.82 -8.58
CA CYS A 714 41.76 -31.12 -9.25
C CYS A 714 42.30 -31.05 -10.69
N GLY A 715 42.55 -29.85 -11.23
CA GLY A 715 43.14 -29.67 -12.57
C GLY A 715 42.21 -30.01 -13.75
N ILE A 716 40.96 -30.41 -13.49
CA ILE A 716 40.01 -30.78 -14.54
C ILE A 716 39.53 -29.53 -15.29
N ARG A 717 39.53 -29.63 -16.62
CA ARG A 717 39.12 -28.59 -17.56
C ARG A 717 37.61 -28.66 -17.81
N VAL A 718 36.88 -27.59 -17.52
CA VAL A 718 35.41 -27.54 -17.66
C VAL A 718 35.05 -26.90 -19.01
N THR A 719 34.50 -27.68 -19.93
CA THR A 719 34.21 -27.27 -21.31
C THR A 719 32.74 -26.93 -21.59
N ALA A 720 31.84 -27.00 -20.61
CA ALA A 720 30.42 -26.67 -20.79
C ALA A 720 29.99 -25.50 -19.88
N ARG A 721 29.44 -24.43 -20.48
CA ARG A 721 28.75 -23.35 -19.73
C ARG A 721 27.43 -23.88 -19.18
N ASN A 722 27.42 -24.22 -17.90
CA ASN A 722 26.20 -24.49 -17.14
C ASN A 722 25.55 -23.15 -16.73
N PRO A 723 24.25 -22.90 -17.01
CA PRO A 723 23.59 -21.62 -16.72
C PRO A 723 23.29 -21.36 -15.24
N TYR A 724 23.59 -22.29 -14.32
CA TYR A 724 23.48 -22.07 -12.89
C TYR A 724 24.88 -21.92 -12.27
N PRO A 725 25.31 -20.70 -11.92
CA PRO A 725 26.48 -20.55 -11.06
C PRO A 725 26.05 -20.91 -9.63
N HIS A 726 26.96 -21.46 -8.84
CA HIS A 726 26.79 -21.74 -7.40
C HIS A 726 26.16 -23.10 -7.06
N VAL A 727 26.92 -24.18 -7.30
CA VAL A 727 27.26 -25.27 -6.35
C VAL A 727 27.84 -26.43 -7.20
N PHE A 728 29.11 -26.77 -6.98
CA PHE A 728 29.70 -27.99 -7.53
C PHE A 728 30.02 -28.92 -6.35
N GLN A 729 29.45 -30.12 -6.35
CA GLN A 729 29.80 -31.17 -5.40
C GLN A 729 30.75 -32.16 -6.11
N CYS A 730 32.05 -32.13 -5.76
CA CYS A 730 32.98 -33.16 -6.24
C CYS A 730 32.68 -34.48 -5.53
N ARG A 731 32.15 -35.46 -6.26
CA ARG A 731 31.99 -36.84 -5.76
C ARG A 731 33.28 -37.60 -6.01
N ARG A 732 34.00 -37.98 -4.95
CA ARG A 732 35.13 -38.92 -5.06
C ARG A 732 34.56 -40.28 -5.45
N THR A 733 34.85 -40.76 -6.66
CA THR A 733 34.67 -42.18 -6.97
C THR A 733 35.77 -42.97 -6.29
N THR A 734 35.42 -44.12 -5.73
CA THR A 734 36.36 -45.12 -5.22
C THR A 734 37.10 -45.79 -6.38
N ALA A 735 37.93 -45.00 -7.06
CA ALA A 735 39.03 -45.36 -7.93
C ALA A 735 39.71 -44.02 -8.17
N GLY A 736 40.87 -43.79 -7.56
CA GLY A 736 41.48 -42.47 -7.46
C GLY A 736 41.69 -41.78 -8.80
N SER A 737 40.85 -40.78 -9.08
CA SER A 737 41.14 -39.59 -9.88
C SER A 737 40.09 -38.54 -9.56
#